data_AF-A0A7C4BUY5-F1
#
_entry.id   AF-A0A7C4BUY5-F1
#
_cell.length_a   1.000
_cell.length_b   1.000
_cell.length_c   1.000
_cell.angle_alpha   90.00
_cell.angle_beta   90.00
_cell.angle_gamma   90.00
#
_symmetry.space_group_name_H-M   'P 1'
#
loop_
_entity.id
_entity.type
_entity.pdbx_description
1 polymer ?
#
loop_
_entity_poly.entity_id
_entity_poly.type
_entity_poly.pdbx_seq_one_letter_code
_entity_poly.pdbx_strand_id
1 'polypeptide(L)'
;MGLSYNVSLQLRKVEPLARTALFLCAIAFASVVRYHPLHADLDAGWAWAVNALPGEGVVFGRDVAFTYGPLARYILPMNVGSNLMAGMAFQTAMWVVFSGALAVAVFIQRVPLSGLALFVAGLFFGLRSFDSAGYAGPDVFTVFTVLLLLGCSLEGRKWHVPFGAAVALAALLGLVKFSSFAMAAGACAMFAAGWWLLEGRRAVQAGLLALAIPVLLLVFYMIYDPSPPAFLQYLRAGWEISSGFSVAMTLYINPGIRYAGGVLGCYLLAVIALGWRREAVFPLGLSLLLPLFISFKHSFIRESGHHHIVFAFAPWVLGVLMLFAPRKGWKHWAPLLPLAPAAALIWAWPESRMLVDGALAVRKATVLDLTRTAAVRQALDEASRGALEQLRLPAAVVGAVGSEPVAVFPWALHVAAANPLRLHPFPILQSYSAYTPYLDDWNAAFLRDRARAPAKILLQWAAIDGRHPLADVPATALEMFRHYEPVVEEGGWLVLKRRVARAFGGVRTLRTLRWKVGEPWEISGDAPLVRCRFRLNLAGKLRNAALGVPAVEAVMETERGRVFAYRIVPPVLASGFLAGMSPHGLTEFAALLGGAAPDRVISLTIAGRGAKYLASSVDVELCEIEGWKAAPREMGKELAPRGVQDSMAPEILNGIGVARRSEVIPVPVGDGVVRLTGWAADGLLGEAAAGVEVWIDGRRTLARMGLPRPDVVSIKRCAKCLHSGFEWVYPAAKLGRSEHALEFRILHKDGESYYQSPRKLRFRIE
;
A
#
# COMPACT_ATOMS: atom_id res chain seq x y z
N MET A 1 -56.60 18.75 -29.12
CA MET A 1 -56.73 18.38 -27.68
C MET A 1 -56.63 16.88 -27.40
N GLY A 2 -57.15 15.97 -28.26
CA GLY A 2 -57.08 14.51 -28.02
C GLY A 2 -55.68 13.86 -28.01
N LEU A 3 -54.73 14.37 -28.80
CA LEU A 3 -53.34 13.85 -28.84
C LEU A 3 -52.55 14.14 -27.55
N SER A 4 -52.69 15.34 -26.97
CA SER A 4 -52.04 15.69 -25.70
C SER A 4 -52.63 14.91 -24.51
N TYR A 5 -53.94 14.65 -24.55
CA TYR A 5 -54.62 13.86 -23.52
C TYR A 5 -54.22 12.39 -23.55
N ASN A 6 -54.13 11.77 -24.74
CA ASN A 6 -53.68 10.38 -24.91
C ASN A 6 -52.20 10.18 -24.53
N VAL A 7 -51.32 11.12 -24.88
CA VAL A 7 -49.91 11.09 -24.44
C VAL A 7 -49.81 11.19 -22.92
N SER A 8 -50.62 12.05 -22.27
CA SER A 8 -50.64 12.18 -20.81
C SER A 8 -51.14 10.91 -20.08
N LEU A 9 -52.09 10.18 -20.68
CA LEU A 9 -52.63 8.92 -20.15
C LEU A 9 -51.65 7.74 -20.32
N GLN A 10 -50.94 7.68 -21.45
CA GLN A 10 -49.88 6.68 -21.65
C GLN A 10 -48.68 6.94 -20.72
N LEU A 11 -48.25 8.20 -20.57
CA LEU A 11 -47.16 8.57 -19.65
C LEU A 11 -47.49 8.22 -18.18
N ARG A 12 -48.75 8.35 -17.75
CA ARG A 12 -49.20 7.94 -16.40
C ARG A 12 -49.09 6.44 -16.14
N LYS A 13 -49.18 5.58 -17.16
CA LYS A 13 -49.00 4.12 -17.04
C LYS A 13 -47.53 3.70 -17.15
N VAL A 14 -46.72 4.43 -17.92
CA VAL A 14 -45.31 4.09 -18.19
C VAL A 14 -44.38 4.51 -17.05
N GLU A 15 -44.66 5.62 -16.36
CA GLU A 15 -43.76 6.11 -15.29
C GLU A 15 -43.57 5.11 -14.12
N PRO A 16 -44.61 4.49 -13.54
CA PRO A 16 -44.43 3.52 -12.46
C PRO A 16 -43.65 2.28 -12.90
N LEU A 17 -43.84 1.82 -14.15
CA LEU A 17 -43.11 0.70 -14.73
C LEU A 17 -41.64 1.06 -14.93
N ALA A 18 -41.34 2.22 -15.53
CA ALA A 18 -39.97 2.68 -15.73
C ALA A 18 -39.23 2.87 -14.40
N ARG A 19 -39.90 3.42 -13.39
CA ARG A 19 -39.36 3.60 -12.04
C ARG A 19 -39.03 2.25 -11.38
N THR A 20 -39.93 1.29 -11.50
CA THR A 20 -39.73 -0.08 -10.98
C THR A 20 -38.58 -0.76 -11.71
N ALA A 21 -38.52 -0.67 -13.05
CA ALA A 21 -37.44 -1.24 -13.85
C ALA A 21 -36.07 -0.65 -13.47
N LEU A 22 -35.96 0.68 -13.35
CA LEU A 22 -34.72 1.34 -12.94
C LEU A 22 -34.31 0.98 -11.50
N PHE A 23 -35.27 0.85 -10.59
CA PHE A 23 -35.01 0.37 -9.23
C PHE A 23 -34.44 -1.06 -9.23
N LEU A 24 -35.07 -1.98 -9.99
CA LEU A 24 -34.61 -3.35 -10.13
C LEU A 24 -33.21 -3.44 -10.77
N CYS A 25 -32.94 -2.61 -11.78
CA CYS A 25 -31.60 -2.49 -12.36
C CYS A 25 -30.58 -2.01 -11.33
N ALA A 26 -30.92 -0.98 -10.54
CA ALA A 26 -30.02 -0.44 -9.53
C ALA A 26 -29.65 -1.48 -8.47
N ILE A 27 -30.63 -2.21 -7.92
CA ILE A 27 -30.35 -3.22 -6.90
C ILE A 27 -29.54 -4.39 -7.47
N ALA A 28 -29.77 -4.78 -8.73
CA ALA A 28 -28.99 -5.83 -9.40
C ALA A 28 -27.54 -5.41 -9.63
N PHE A 29 -27.30 -4.15 -10.03
CA PHE A 29 -25.95 -3.59 -10.16
C PHE A 29 -25.23 -3.45 -8.81
N ALA A 30 -26.00 -3.20 -7.75
CA ALA A 30 -25.50 -3.03 -6.39
C ALA A 30 -25.29 -4.34 -5.61
N SER A 31 -25.38 -5.53 -6.22
CA SER A 31 -25.07 -6.78 -5.50
C SER A 31 -23.57 -6.84 -5.18
N VAL A 32 -23.19 -6.87 -3.90
CA VAL A 32 -21.79 -6.67 -3.45
C VAL A 32 -21.21 -7.89 -2.73
N VAL A 33 -21.92 -9.01 -2.68
CA VAL A 33 -21.43 -10.20 -1.95
C VAL A 33 -20.13 -10.68 -2.60
N ARG A 34 -19.05 -10.73 -1.83
CA ARG A 34 -17.72 -11.15 -2.29
C ARG A 34 -17.10 -12.06 -1.26
N TYR A 35 -16.27 -12.96 -1.78
CA TYR A 35 -15.51 -13.94 -1.01
C TYR A 35 -14.24 -14.27 -1.80
N HIS A 36 -13.21 -14.76 -1.11
CA HIS A 36 -11.88 -14.87 -1.69
C HIS A 36 -11.26 -16.25 -1.42
N PRO A 37 -10.65 -16.89 -2.45
CA PRO A 37 -9.78 -18.04 -2.23
C PRO A 37 -8.45 -17.57 -1.63
N LEU A 38 -7.68 -18.51 -1.09
CA LEU A 38 -6.32 -18.23 -0.68
C LEU A 38 -5.39 -18.19 -1.90
N HIS A 39 -4.52 -17.18 -1.94
CA HIS A 39 -3.42 -17.07 -2.89
C HIS A 39 -2.07 -17.05 -2.15
N ALA A 40 -0.96 -17.25 -2.87
CA ALA A 40 0.40 -17.25 -2.32
C ALA A 40 1.13 -15.91 -2.55
N ASP A 41 0.39 -14.81 -2.50
CA ASP A 41 0.90 -13.45 -2.74
C ASP A 41 0.95 -12.59 -1.46
N LEU A 42 1.52 -11.39 -1.59
CA LEU A 42 1.67 -10.44 -0.49
C LEU A 42 0.34 -10.10 0.21
N ASP A 43 -0.73 -9.88 -0.56
CA ASP A 43 -2.00 -9.40 -0.03
C ASP A 43 -2.82 -10.52 0.60
N ALA A 44 -2.72 -11.74 0.07
CA ALA A 44 -3.34 -12.91 0.67
C ALA A 44 -2.85 -13.17 2.12
N GLY A 45 -1.61 -12.79 2.43
CA GLY A 45 -1.05 -12.93 3.78
C GLY A 45 -1.83 -12.20 4.86
N TRP A 46 -2.10 -10.90 4.69
CA TRP A 46 -2.88 -10.15 5.66
C TRP A 46 -4.38 -10.49 5.57
N ALA A 47 -4.90 -10.77 4.37
CA ALA A 47 -6.31 -11.10 4.18
C ALA A 47 -6.70 -12.39 4.93
N TRP A 48 -5.82 -13.40 4.87
CA TRP A 48 -5.96 -14.63 5.65
C TRP A 48 -5.84 -14.36 7.15
N ALA A 49 -4.86 -13.56 7.58
CA ALA A 49 -4.64 -13.26 9.00
C ALA A 49 -5.85 -12.57 9.66
N VAL A 50 -6.49 -11.61 8.98
CA VAL A 50 -7.72 -10.95 9.46
C VAL A 50 -8.86 -11.95 9.67
N ASN A 51 -8.93 -13.01 8.86
CA ASN A 51 -9.92 -14.07 9.01
C ASN A 51 -9.56 -15.08 10.12
N ALA A 52 -8.29 -15.48 10.22
CA ALA A 52 -7.83 -16.54 11.11
C ALA A 52 -7.61 -16.08 12.56
N LEU A 53 -6.92 -14.95 12.77
CA LEU A 53 -6.43 -14.52 14.09
C LEU A 53 -7.54 -14.29 15.14
N PRO A 54 -8.72 -13.73 14.80
CA PRO A 54 -9.78 -13.57 15.80
C PRO A 54 -10.27 -14.89 16.43
N GLY A 55 -10.11 -16.03 15.74
CA GLY A 55 -10.42 -17.36 16.29
C GLY A 55 -9.44 -17.82 17.37
N GLU A 56 -8.26 -17.20 17.43
CA GLU A 56 -7.17 -17.52 18.36
C GLU A 56 -7.12 -16.58 19.58
N GLY A 57 -8.17 -15.77 19.79
CA GLY A 57 -8.25 -14.80 20.89
C GLY A 57 -7.43 -13.52 20.70
N VAL A 58 -6.93 -13.28 19.48
CA VAL A 58 -6.19 -12.06 19.11
C VAL A 58 -7.14 -10.88 18.96
N VAL A 59 -6.82 -9.77 19.62
CA VAL A 59 -7.64 -8.56 19.67
C VAL A 59 -6.97 -7.41 18.91
N PHE A 60 -7.70 -6.78 17.99
CA PHE A 60 -7.27 -5.57 17.30
C PHE A 60 -7.21 -4.40 18.29
N GLY A 61 -6.10 -3.68 18.34
CA GLY A 61 -5.82 -2.64 19.32
C GLY A 61 -4.95 -3.10 20.47
N ARG A 62 -5.14 -4.33 21.00
CA ARG A 62 -4.30 -4.89 22.07
C ARG A 62 -3.10 -5.67 21.54
N ASP A 63 -3.37 -6.56 20.58
CA ASP A 63 -2.40 -7.52 20.06
C ASP A 63 -1.94 -7.14 18.68
N VAL A 64 -2.86 -6.68 17.81
CA VAL A 64 -2.56 -6.36 16.41
C VAL A 64 -3.22 -5.06 15.94
N ALA A 65 -2.65 -4.45 14.90
CA ALA A 65 -3.27 -3.40 14.12
C ALA A 65 -2.88 -3.51 12.65
N PHE A 66 -3.81 -3.15 11.78
CA PHE A 66 -3.60 -3.12 10.34
C PHE A 66 -4.51 -2.08 9.70
N THR A 67 -4.39 -1.90 8.38
CA THR A 67 -5.29 -1.01 7.62
C THR A 67 -6.77 -1.38 7.76
N TYR A 68 -7.03 -2.66 8.04
CA TYR A 68 -8.34 -3.24 8.34
C TYR A 68 -8.49 -3.57 9.83
N GLY A 69 -9.73 -3.45 10.32
CA GLY A 69 -10.10 -3.68 11.71
C GLY A 69 -10.79 -5.04 11.94
N PRO A 70 -11.34 -5.26 13.15
CA PRO A 70 -11.87 -6.56 13.56
C PRO A 70 -13.09 -7.06 12.77
N LEU A 71 -13.88 -6.16 12.16
CA LEU A 71 -15.02 -6.55 11.33
C LEU A 71 -14.65 -6.82 9.87
N ALA A 72 -13.37 -6.67 9.50
CA ALA A 72 -12.95 -6.83 8.11
C ALA A 72 -13.15 -8.26 7.58
N ARG A 73 -13.09 -9.29 8.44
CA ARG A 73 -13.42 -10.68 8.08
C ARG A 73 -14.81 -10.87 7.47
N TYR A 74 -15.74 -9.93 7.68
CA TYR A 74 -17.09 -9.99 7.12
C TYR A 74 -17.23 -9.31 5.76
N ILE A 75 -16.29 -8.43 5.39
CA ILE A 75 -16.26 -7.80 4.06
C ILE A 75 -15.29 -8.49 3.09
N LEU A 76 -14.30 -9.22 3.61
CA LEU A 76 -13.41 -10.08 2.81
C LEU A 76 -13.41 -11.53 3.35
N PRO A 77 -14.58 -12.20 3.35
CA PRO A 77 -14.67 -13.55 3.88
C PRO A 77 -13.84 -14.53 3.05
N MET A 78 -13.05 -15.34 3.76
CA MET A 78 -12.38 -16.51 3.22
C MET A 78 -13.00 -17.78 3.80
N ASN A 79 -12.69 -18.95 3.22
CA ASN A 79 -13.18 -20.24 3.71
C ASN A 79 -12.47 -20.68 5.01
N VAL A 80 -12.56 -19.85 6.06
CA VAL A 80 -11.99 -20.07 7.39
C VAL A 80 -13.14 -20.18 8.38
N GLY A 81 -13.40 -21.39 8.88
CA GLY A 81 -14.49 -21.67 9.81
C GLY A 81 -15.86 -21.19 9.31
N SER A 82 -16.56 -20.41 10.14
CA SER A 82 -17.87 -19.81 9.84
C SER A 82 -17.79 -18.43 9.16
N ASN A 83 -16.60 -17.86 8.97
CA ASN A 83 -16.44 -16.51 8.43
C ASN A 83 -17.06 -16.34 7.05
N LEU A 84 -16.98 -17.38 6.20
CA LEU A 84 -17.57 -17.34 4.86
C LEU A 84 -19.07 -17.02 4.90
N MET A 85 -19.82 -17.76 5.71
CA MET A 85 -21.27 -17.58 5.82
C MET A 85 -21.62 -16.28 6.53
N ALA A 86 -20.91 -15.95 7.62
CA ALA A 86 -21.12 -14.71 8.35
C ALA A 86 -20.84 -13.47 7.48
N GLY A 87 -19.78 -13.50 6.67
CA GLY A 87 -19.45 -12.43 5.74
C GLY A 87 -20.46 -12.29 4.60
N MET A 88 -20.89 -13.40 3.99
CA MET A 88 -21.96 -13.38 2.98
C MET A 88 -23.26 -12.79 3.55
N ALA A 89 -23.64 -13.18 4.77
CA ALA A 89 -24.82 -12.66 5.45
C ALA A 89 -24.69 -11.16 5.77
N PHE A 90 -23.54 -10.73 6.29
CA PHE A 90 -23.26 -9.33 6.60
C PHE A 90 -23.35 -8.44 5.35
N GLN A 91 -22.71 -8.85 4.26
CA GLN A 91 -22.75 -8.11 2.99
C GLN A 91 -24.15 -8.09 2.37
N THR A 92 -24.90 -9.20 2.49
CA THR A 92 -26.30 -9.25 2.07
C THR A 92 -27.16 -8.28 2.90
N ALA A 93 -26.94 -8.19 4.22
CA ALA A 93 -27.63 -7.23 5.06
C ALA A 93 -27.33 -5.79 4.64
N MET A 94 -26.08 -5.45 4.30
CA MET A 94 -25.73 -4.14 3.75
C MET A 94 -26.42 -3.85 2.42
N TRP A 95 -26.52 -4.85 1.54
CA TRP A 95 -27.26 -4.73 0.28
C TRP A 95 -28.76 -4.52 0.50
N VAL A 96 -29.37 -5.16 1.50
CA VAL A 96 -30.77 -4.94 1.88
C VAL A 96 -30.97 -3.53 2.43
N VAL A 97 -30.06 -3.02 3.28
CA VAL A 97 -30.13 -1.63 3.80
C VAL A 97 -30.04 -0.62 2.66
N PHE A 98 -29.11 -0.81 1.72
CA PHE A 98 -29.00 0.00 0.51
C PHE A 98 -30.29 -0.03 -0.32
N SER A 99 -30.83 -1.22 -0.56
CA SER A 99 -32.05 -1.42 -1.35
C SER A 99 -33.26 -0.75 -0.68
N GLY A 100 -33.36 -0.83 0.65
CA GLY A 100 -34.38 -0.15 1.44
C GLY A 100 -34.25 1.38 1.35
N ALA A 101 -33.05 1.93 1.51
CA ALA A 101 -32.81 3.37 1.35
C ALA A 101 -33.16 3.85 -0.07
N LEU A 102 -32.77 3.08 -1.09
CA LEU A 102 -33.13 3.39 -2.47
C LEU A 102 -34.64 3.31 -2.71
N ALA A 103 -35.32 2.31 -2.14
CA ALA A 103 -36.78 2.20 -2.24
C ALA A 103 -37.49 3.40 -1.61
N VAL A 104 -37.00 3.90 -0.47
CA VAL A 104 -37.48 5.15 0.14
C VAL A 104 -37.31 6.32 -0.82
N ALA A 105 -36.12 6.51 -1.40
CA ALA A 105 -35.87 7.58 -2.37
C ALA A 105 -36.79 7.47 -3.61
N VAL A 106 -36.91 6.25 -4.15
CA VAL A 106 -37.62 5.98 -5.41
C VAL A 106 -39.14 6.05 -5.26
N PHE A 107 -39.71 5.37 -4.27
CA PHE A 107 -41.16 5.16 -4.17
C PHE A 107 -41.84 6.10 -3.17
N ILE A 108 -41.14 6.51 -2.11
CA ILE A 108 -41.69 7.40 -1.08
C ILE A 108 -41.37 8.86 -1.40
N GLN A 109 -40.09 9.20 -1.58
CA GLN A 109 -39.66 10.57 -1.90
C GLN A 109 -39.85 10.93 -3.39
N ARG A 110 -40.13 9.92 -4.23
CA ARG A 110 -40.40 10.05 -5.66
C ARG A 110 -39.40 10.97 -6.36
N VAL A 111 -38.12 10.61 -6.26
CA VAL A 111 -37.04 11.27 -7.01
C VAL A 111 -37.36 11.33 -8.53
N PRO A 112 -36.87 12.35 -9.25
CA PRO A 112 -37.10 12.48 -10.68
C PRO A 112 -36.65 11.25 -11.46
N LEU A 113 -37.42 10.84 -12.47
CA LEU A 113 -37.07 9.67 -13.28
C LEU A 113 -35.73 9.86 -14.03
N SER A 114 -35.45 11.10 -14.47
CA SER A 114 -34.14 11.45 -15.07
C SER A 114 -32.99 11.34 -14.08
N GLY A 115 -33.18 11.81 -12.84
CA GLY A 115 -32.20 11.65 -11.76
C GLY A 115 -31.95 10.18 -11.42
N LEU A 116 -33.01 9.36 -11.38
CA LEU A 116 -32.91 7.92 -11.20
C LEU A 116 -32.18 7.23 -12.36
N ALA A 117 -32.45 7.62 -13.61
CA ALA A 117 -31.76 7.09 -14.78
C ALA A 117 -30.25 7.45 -14.76
N LEU A 118 -29.92 8.70 -14.41
CA LEU A 118 -28.53 9.15 -14.26
C LEU A 118 -27.83 8.45 -13.08
N PHE A 119 -28.53 8.20 -11.99
CA PHE A 119 -28.03 7.39 -10.88
C PHE A 119 -27.72 5.96 -11.32
N VAL A 120 -28.63 5.30 -12.02
CA VAL A 120 -28.42 3.94 -12.55
C VAL A 120 -27.24 3.91 -13.53
N ALA A 121 -27.11 4.91 -14.40
CA ALA A 121 -25.96 5.04 -15.29
C ALA A 121 -24.66 5.25 -14.51
N GLY A 122 -24.64 6.15 -13.52
CA GLY A 122 -23.49 6.39 -12.66
C GLY A 122 -23.08 5.15 -11.87
N LEU A 123 -24.05 4.38 -11.36
CA LEU A 123 -23.84 3.10 -10.71
C LEU A 123 -23.25 2.06 -11.68
N PHE A 124 -23.76 2.00 -12.92
CA PHE A 124 -23.26 1.10 -13.96
C PHE A 124 -21.80 1.39 -14.33
N PHE A 125 -21.45 2.66 -14.57
CA PHE A 125 -20.06 3.04 -14.84
C PHE A 125 -19.16 2.93 -13.61
N GLY A 126 -19.73 3.00 -12.41
CA GLY A 126 -19.01 2.86 -11.15
C GLY A 126 -18.93 1.44 -10.59
N LEU A 127 -19.46 0.43 -11.29
CA LEU A 127 -19.59 -0.95 -10.80
C LEU A 127 -18.28 -1.51 -10.25
N ARG A 128 -17.17 -1.25 -10.94
CA ARG A 128 -15.86 -1.75 -10.53
C ARG A 128 -15.37 -1.18 -9.21
N SER A 129 -15.97 -0.11 -8.65
CA SER A 129 -15.66 0.33 -7.28
C SER A 129 -15.88 -0.77 -6.24
N PHE A 130 -16.74 -1.76 -6.54
CA PHE A 130 -17.00 -2.90 -5.66
C PHE A 130 -16.03 -4.06 -5.85
N ASP A 131 -15.32 -4.13 -6.98
CA ASP A 131 -14.61 -5.33 -7.42
C ASP A 131 -13.11 -5.10 -7.73
N SER A 132 -12.73 -3.86 -8.02
CA SER A 132 -11.49 -3.55 -8.76
C SER A 132 -10.25 -3.35 -7.90
N ALA A 133 -10.36 -3.43 -6.57
CA ALA A 133 -9.26 -3.15 -5.63
C ALA A 133 -8.90 -4.39 -4.79
N GLY A 134 -8.86 -5.57 -5.42
CA GLY A 134 -8.51 -6.83 -4.75
C GLY A 134 -9.48 -7.14 -3.61
N TYR A 135 -9.01 -7.03 -2.37
CA TYR A 135 -9.76 -7.27 -1.12
C TYR A 135 -10.57 -6.06 -0.61
N ALA A 136 -10.55 -4.92 -1.30
CA ALA A 136 -11.42 -3.77 -0.99
C ALA A 136 -12.67 -3.76 -1.88
N GLY A 137 -13.76 -3.13 -1.42
CA GLY A 137 -14.98 -2.96 -2.21
C GLY A 137 -16.25 -2.91 -1.36
N PRO A 138 -16.56 -3.94 -0.54
CA PRO A 138 -17.77 -3.92 0.27
C PRO A 138 -17.79 -2.83 1.36
N ASP A 139 -16.63 -2.41 1.86
CA ASP A 139 -16.49 -1.21 2.68
C ASP A 139 -16.85 0.07 1.90
N VAL A 140 -16.38 0.20 0.66
CA VAL A 140 -16.71 1.31 -0.24
C VAL A 140 -18.20 1.33 -0.57
N PHE A 141 -18.83 0.17 -0.76
CA PHE A 141 -20.28 0.06 -0.90
C PHE A 141 -21.06 0.53 0.34
N THR A 142 -20.51 0.29 1.53
CA THR A 142 -21.11 0.81 2.77
C THR A 142 -20.98 2.33 2.85
N VAL A 143 -19.84 2.91 2.42
CA VAL A 143 -19.70 4.37 2.25
C VAL A 143 -20.74 4.90 1.27
N PHE A 144 -20.99 4.19 0.17
CA PHE A 144 -22.04 4.54 -0.77
C PHE A 144 -23.45 4.49 -0.15
N THR A 145 -23.72 3.49 0.68
CA THR A 145 -24.98 3.42 1.41
C THR A 145 -25.15 4.61 2.36
N VAL A 146 -24.09 5.03 3.05
CA VAL A 146 -24.08 6.26 3.87
C VAL A 146 -24.44 7.48 3.03
N LEU A 147 -23.79 7.67 1.86
CA LEU A 147 -24.04 8.83 0.99
C LEU A 147 -25.47 8.85 0.42
N LEU A 148 -26.05 7.69 0.10
CA LEU A 148 -27.46 7.56 -0.30
C LEU A 148 -28.41 7.95 0.84
N LEU A 149 -28.12 7.51 2.07
CA LEU A 149 -28.88 7.86 3.27
C LEU A 149 -28.80 9.37 3.58
N LEU A 150 -27.64 10.00 3.37
CA LEU A 150 -27.51 11.47 3.46
C LEU A 150 -28.44 12.16 2.44
N GLY A 151 -28.48 11.68 1.20
CA GLY A 151 -29.41 12.19 0.20
C GLY A 151 -30.88 12.03 0.60
N CYS A 152 -31.25 10.87 1.16
CA CYS A 152 -32.59 10.62 1.73
C CYS A 152 -32.91 11.57 2.90
N SER A 153 -31.91 12.15 3.55
CA SER A 153 -32.08 13.08 4.67
C SER A 153 -32.37 14.51 4.21
N LEU A 154 -32.24 14.84 2.91
CA LEU A 154 -32.53 16.18 2.39
C LEU A 154 -34.00 16.57 2.54
N GLU A 155 -34.92 15.60 2.50
CA GLU A 155 -36.36 15.84 2.45
C GLU A 155 -37.14 14.97 3.44
N GLY A 156 -38.26 15.53 3.93
CA GLY A 156 -39.22 14.82 4.79
C GLY A 156 -39.11 15.16 6.28
N ARG A 157 -40.22 14.96 7.00
CA ARG A 157 -40.32 15.25 8.45
C ARG A 157 -39.43 14.35 9.31
N LYS A 158 -39.05 13.19 8.80
CA LYS A 158 -38.24 12.16 9.49
C LYS A 158 -36.78 12.12 9.01
N TRP A 159 -36.23 13.25 8.55
CA TRP A 159 -34.86 13.33 8.01
C TRP A 159 -33.78 12.77 8.96
N HIS A 160 -33.99 12.85 10.28
CA HIS A 160 -33.08 12.35 11.30
C HIS A 160 -32.94 10.82 11.30
N VAL A 161 -33.91 10.07 10.75
CA VAL A 161 -33.86 8.60 10.68
C VAL A 161 -32.79 8.13 9.68
N PRO A 162 -32.85 8.49 8.38
CA PRO A 162 -31.78 8.12 7.45
C PRO A 162 -30.43 8.75 7.85
N PHE A 163 -30.43 9.96 8.42
CA PHE A 163 -29.18 10.56 8.91
C PHE A 163 -28.59 9.79 10.10
N GLY A 164 -29.42 9.35 11.05
CA GLY A 164 -28.99 8.50 12.17
C GLY A 164 -28.47 7.14 11.71
N ALA A 165 -29.09 6.54 10.68
CA ALA A 165 -28.59 5.31 10.05
C ALA A 165 -27.23 5.55 9.36
N ALA A 166 -27.05 6.69 8.67
CA ALA A 166 -25.78 7.08 8.08
C ALA A 166 -24.68 7.23 9.14
N VAL A 167 -24.99 7.87 10.27
CA VAL A 167 -24.11 8.03 11.45
C VAL A 167 -23.71 6.67 12.05
N ALA A 168 -24.67 5.76 12.21
CA ALA A 168 -24.40 4.41 12.73
C ALA A 168 -23.53 3.58 11.78
N LEU A 169 -23.80 3.61 10.47
CA LEU A 169 -22.96 2.93 9.47
C LEU A 169 -21.56 3.55 9.38
N ALA A 170 -21.44 4.87 9.49
CA ALA A 170 -20.15 5.55 9.56
C ALA A 170 -19.35 5.05 10.77
N ALA A 171 -19.94 4.97 11.96
CA ALA A 171 -19.28 4.42 13.14
C ALA A 171 -18.89 2.94 12.97
N LEU A 172 -19.75 2.12 12.36
CA LEU A 172 -19.46 0.70 12.09
C LEU A 172 -18.24 0.53 11.17
N LEU A 173 -18.11 1.39 10.16
CA LEU A 173 -16.94 1.40 9.27
C LEU A 173 -15.62 1.65 10.01
N GLY A 174 -15.66 2.29 11.19
CA GLY A 174 -14.51 2.47 12.06
C GLY A 174 -13.91 1.16 12.56
N LEU A 175 -14.69 0.08 12.62
CA LEU A 175 -14.22 -1.27 12.94
C LEU A 175 -13.90 -2.13 11.70
N VAL A 176 -14.14 -1.60 10.51
CA VAL A 176 -13.87 -2.28 9.23
C VAL A 176 -12.57 -1.77 8.62
N LYS A 177 -12.48 -0.47 8.35
CA LYS A 177 -11.33 0.17 7.69
C LYS A 177 -11.30 1.66 7.98
N PHE A 178 -10.17 2.15 8.50
CA PHE A 178 -10.05 3.55 8.95
C PHE A 178 -10.26 4.58 7.83
N SER A 179 -9.83 4.29 6.60
CA SER A 179 -10.06 5.19 5.46
C SER A 179 -11.54 5.33 5.10
N SER A 180 -12.29 4.22 5.15
CA SER A 180 -13.72 4.18 4.82
C SER A 180 -14.55 4.82 5.94
N PHE A 181 -14.11 4.67 7.20
CA PHE A 181 -14.59 5.48 8.33
C PHE A 181 -14.39 6.98 8.09
N ALA A 182 -13.18 7.41 7.72
CA ALA A 182 -12.88 8.82 7.47
C ALA A 182 -13.74 9.40 6.33
N MET A 183 -13.96 8.63 5.26
CA MET A 183 -14.88 9.01 4.17
C MET A 183 -16.31 9.21 4.69
N ALA A 184 -16.88 8.21 5.39
CA ALA A 184 -18.27 8.24 5.83
C ALA A 184 -18.53 9.26 6.94
N ALA A 185 -17.67 9.32 7.96
CA ALA A 185 -17.80 10.25 9.07
C ALA A 185 -17.61 11.70 8.62
N GLY A 186 -16.61 11.93 7.75
CA GLY A 186 -16.40 13.26 7.19
C GLY A 186 -17.51 13.68 6.23
N ALA A 187 -18.12 12.76 5.48
CA ALA A 187 -19.33 13.05 4.71
C ALA A 187 -20.50 13.48 5.61
N CYS A 188 -20.74 12.78 6.73
CA CYS A 188 -21.77 13.18 7.71
C CYS A 188 -21.50 14.57 8.29
N ALA A 189 -20.24 14.87 8.64
CA ALA A 189 -19.84 16.17 9.17
C ALA A 189 -19.99 17.30 8.12
N MET A 190 -19.55 17.07 6.88
CA MET A 190 -19.69 18.02 5.78
C MET A 190 -21.15 18.24 5.39
N PHE A 191 -21.99 17.21 5.50
CA PHE A 191 -23.43 17.34 5.29
C PHE A 191 -24.07 18.28 6.34
N ALA A 192 -23.76 18.07 7.62
CA ALA A 192 -24.20 18.96 8.70
C ALA A 192 -23.69 20.40 8.52
N ALA A 193 -22.43 20.58 8.08
CA ALA A 193 -21.87 21.88 7.76
C ALA A 193 -22.58 22.54 6.56
N GLY A 194 -22.94 21.76 5.54
CA GLY A 194 -23.71 22.24 4.40
C GLY A 194 -25.09 22.76 4.80
N TRP A 195 -25.77 22.08 5.73
CA TRP A 195 -26.98 22.61 6.34
C TRP A 195 -26.73 23.85 7.18
N TRP A 196 -25.62 23.94 7.92
CA TRP A 196 -25.29 25.15 8.67
C TRP A 196 -25.21 26.39 7.75
N LEU A 197 -24.64 26.23 6.57
CA LEU A 197 -24.53 27.29 5.56
C LEU A 197 -25.88 27.66 4.91
N LEU A 198 -26.87 26.75 4.91
CA LEU A 198 -28.20 26.98 4.34
C LEU A 198 -29.26 27.39 5.36
N GLU A 199 -29.42 26.60 6.44
CA GLU A 199 -30.47 26.63 7.45
C GLU A 199 -29.94 26.27 8.86
N GLY A 200 -29.77 27.27 9.74
CA GLY A 200 -29.11 27.09 11.04
C GLY A 200 -29.77 26.11 12.02
N ARG A 201 -31.12 25.99 12.05
CA ARG A 201 -31.80 25.15 13.07
C ARG A 201 -31.63 23.65 12.83
N ARG A 202 -31.76 23.18 11.58
CA ARG A 202 -31.52 21.77 11.22
C ARG A 202 -30.06 21.41 11.40
N ALA A 203 -29.17 22.36 11.14
CA ALA A 203 -27.73 22.17 11.28
C ALA A 203 -27.28 21.84 12.70
N VAL A 204 -27.87 22.45 13.73
CA VAL A 204 -27.57 22.10 15.13
C VAL A 204 -27.92 20.64 15.42
N GLN A 205 -29.13 20.21 15.03
CA GLN A 205 -29.56 18.82 15.23
C GLN A 205 -28.70 17.83 14.45
N ALA A 206 -28.35 18.15 13.21
CA ALA A 206 -27.47 17.32 12.39
C ALA A 206 -26.04 17.28 12.97
N GLY A 207 -25.53 18.40 13.48
CA GLY A 207 -24.25 18.47 14.18
C GLY A 207 -24.24 17.58 15.43
N LEU A 208 -25.27 17.65 16.27
CA LEU A 208 -25.42 16.80 17.46
C LEU A 208 -25.48 15.30 17.09
N LEU A 209 -26.21 14.95 16.04
CA LEU A 209 -26.26 13.57 15.55
C LEU A 209 -24.91 13.11 14.98
N ALA A 210 -24.18 13.96 14.25
CA ALA A 210 -22.85 13.63 13.76
C ALA A 210 -21.83 13.46 14.92
N LEU A 211 -21.99 14.19 16.03
CA LEU A 211 -21.21 14.00 17.25
C LEU A 211 -21.48 12.67 17.97
N ALA A 212 -22.52 11.92 17.58
CA ALA A 212 -22.72 10.56 18.06
C ALA A 212 -21.77 9.54 17.42
N ILE A 213 -21.07 9.87 16.32
CA ILE A 213 -20.14 8.94 15.64
C ILE A 213 -19.04 8.42 16.58
N PRO A 214 -18.26 9.28 17.30
CA PRO A 214 -17.27 8.80 18.27
C PRO A 214 -17.87 7.92 19.37
N VAL A 215 -19.06 8.26 19.86
CA VAL A 215 -19.76 7.52 20.92
C VAL A 215 -20.17 6.14 20.42
N LEU A 216 -20.79 6.06 19.24
CA LEU A 216 -21.18 4.78 18.64
C LEU A 216 -19.97 3.92 18.27
N LEU A 217 -18.88 4.53 17.78
CA LEU A 217 -17.64 3.81 17.52
C LEU A 217 -17.07 3.19 18.80
N LEU A 218 -17.06 3.95 19.90
CA LEU A 218 -16.68 3.42 21.22
C LEU A 218 -17.61 2.28 21.64
N VAL A 219 -18.94 2.46 21.55
CA VAL A 219 -19.92 1.43 21.91
C VAL A 219 -19.71 0.15 21.10
N PHE A 220 -19.58 0.26 19.78
CA PHE A 220 -19.33 -0.91 18.92
C PHE A 220 -17.99 -1.57 19.25
N TYR A 221 -16.95 -0.78 19.57
CA TYR A 221 -15.69 -1.35 20.01
C TYR A 221 -15.85 -2.07 21.35
N MET A 222 -16.55 -1.51 22.34
CA MET A 222 -16.77 -2.16 23.64
C MET A 222 -17.60 -3.46 23.52
N ILE A 223 -18.48 -3.56 22.51
CA ILE A 223 -19.17 -4.81 22.16
C ILE A 223 -18.19 -5.83 21.57
N TYR A 224 -17.22 -5.38 20.77
CA TYR A 224 -16.17 -6.22 20.21
C TYR A 224 -15.18 -6.71 21.28
N ASP A 225 -14.64 -5.79 22.07
CA ASP A 225 -13.70 -6.03 23.16
C ASP A 225 -13.85 -4.93 24.22
N PRO A 226 -14.30 -5.24 25.46
CA PRO A 226 -14.60 -4.25 26.50
C PRO A 226 -13.33 -3.71 27.19
N SER A 227 -12.36 -3.22 26.40
CA SER A 227 -11.08 -2.68 26.88
C SER A 227 -10.83 -1.25 26.37
N PRO A 228 -11.00 -0.22 27.23
CA PRO A 228 -10.69 1.16 26.86
C PRO A 228 -9.23 1.39 26.42
N PRO A 229 -8.20 0.79 27.06
CA PRO A 229 -6.82 0.92 26.57
C PRO A 229 -6.64 0.36 25.16
N ALA A 230 -7.24 -0.79 24.85
CA ALA A 230 -7.16 -1.38 23.52
C ALA A 230 -7.85 -0.50 22.47
N PHE A 231 -8.99 0.11 22.82
CA PHE A 231 -9.67 1.08 21.95
C PHE A 231 -8.79 2.29 21.61
N LEU A 232 -8.16 2.91 22.62
CA LEU A 232 -7.27 4.05 22.39
C LEU A 232 -6.07 3.67 21.52
N GLN A 233 -5.51 2.48 21.74
CA GLN A 233 -4.41 1.95 20.94
C GLN A 233 -4.85 1.64 19.51
N TYR A 234 -6.06 1.11 19.31
CA TYR A 234 -6.69 0.89 18.00
C TYR A 234 -6.83 2.21 17.22
N LEU A 235 -7.37 3.26 17.84
CA LEU A 235 -7.50 4.57 17.22
C LEU A 235 -6.14 5.18 16.86
N ARG A 236 -5.17 5.10 17.78
CA ARG A 236 -3.81 5.60 17.55
C ARG A 236 -3.13 4.87 16.40
N ALA A 237 -3.23 3.55 16.35
CA ALA A 237 -2.66 2.75 15.27
C ALA A 237 -3.31 3.08 13.92
N GLY A 238 -4.63 3.19 13.87
CA GLY A 238 -5.35 3.61 12.65
C GLY A 238 -4.92 5.00 12.16
N TRP A 239 -4.72 5.95 13.07
CA TRP A 239 -4.22 7.28 12.75
C TRP A 239 -2.78 7.27 12.23
N GLU A 240 -1.89 6.54 12.89
CA GLU A 240 -0.47 6.42 12.52
C GLU A 240 -0.31 5.74 11.14
N ILE A 241 -1.08 4.68 10.90
CA ILE A 241 -1.18 4.05 9.58
C ILE A 241 -1.69 5.08 8.57
N SER A 242 -2.84 5.71 8.79
CA SER A 242 -3.41 6.64 7.79
C SER A 242 -2.52 7.85 7.50
N SER A 243 -1.83 8.39 8.51
CA SER A 243 -1.01 9.61 8.38
C SER A 243 0.35 9.36 7.71
N GLY A 244 0.99 8.22 7.99
CA GLY A 244 2.26 7.84 7.38
C GLY A 244 2.13 7.26 5.96
N PHE A 245 0.92 6.84 5.55
CA PHE A 245 0.68 6.12 4.30
C PHE A 245 1.23 6.83 3.06
N SER A 246 0.97 8.12 2.89
CA SER A 246 1.39 8.86 1.69
C SER A 246 2.91 8.97 1.56
N VAL A 247 3.63 9.18 2.67
CA VAL A 247 5.10 9.26 2.66
C VAL A 247 5.70 7.88 2.37
N ALA A 248 5.11 6.83 2.94
CA ALA A 248 5.61 5.47 2.78
C ALA A 248 5.30 4.88 1.40
N MET A 249 4.13 5.17 0.82
CA MET A 249 3.61 4.41 -0.34
C MET A 249 3.75 5.12 -1.68
N THR A 250 4.07 6.42 -1.72
CA THR A 250 4.19 7.16 -2.98
C THR A 250 5.35 6.67 -3.84
N LEU A 251 5.04 6.18 -5.04
CA LEU A 251 6.00 5.73 -6.06
C LEU A 251 6.08 6.75 -7.21
N TYR A 252 5.54 6.38 -8.37
CA TYR A 252 5.41 7.22 -9.55
C TYR A 252 3.97 7.75 -9.68
N ILE A 253 3.81 8.91 -10.32
CA ILE A 253 2.50 9.57 -10.48
C ILE A 253 2.07 9.38 -11.93
N ASN A 254 1.04 8.57 -12.11
CA ASN A 254 0.43 8.29 -13.42
C ASN A 254 -0.13 9.57 -14.08
N PRO A 255 0.02 9.76 -15.40
CA PRO A 255 -0.55 10.91 -16.14
C PRO A 255 -2.07 11.08 -15.98
N GLY A 256 -2.79 10.00 -15.66
CA GLY A 256 -4.22 9.98 -15.31
C GLY A 256 -4.61 10.95 -14.20
N ILE A 257 -3.65 11.37 -13.36
CA ILE A 257 -3.86 12.41 -12.35
C ILE A 257 -4.41 13.72 -12.95
N ARG A 258 -4.09 14.05 -14.21
CA ARG A 258 -4.60 15.25 -14.90
C ARG A 258 -6.11 15.16 -15.13
N TYR A 259 -6.58 14.00 -15.56
CA TYR A 259 -8.01 13.74 -15.76
C TYR A 259 -8.75 13.75 -14.43
N ALA A 260 -8.22 13.05 -13.43
CA ALA A 260 -8.83 13.01 -12.10
C ALA A 260 -8.84 14.38 -11.42
N GLY A 261 -7.76 15.18 -11.57
CA GLY A 261 -7.71 16.57 -11.11
C GLY A 261 -8.75 17.45 -11.80
N GLY A 262 -8.96 17.27 -13.10
CA GLY A 262 -10.04 17.92 -13.84
C GLY A 262 -11.43 17.54 -13.35
N VAL A 263 -11.67 16.24 -13.08
CA VAL A 263 -12.92 15.75 -12.47
C VAL A 263 -13.15 16.40 -11.10
N LEU A 264 -12.14 16.45 -10.23
CA LEU A 264 -12.24 17.10 -8.92
C LEU A 264 -12.50 18.61 -9.05
N GLY A 265 -11.83 19.29 -9.99
CA GLY A 265 -12.02 20.72 -10.26
C GLY A 265 -13.45 21.02 -10.74
N CYS A 266 -13.93 20.26 -11.72
CA CYS A 266 -15.31 20.33 -12.21
C CYS A 266 -16.34 20.08 -11.09
N TYR A 267 -16.10 19.07 -10.25
CA TYR A 267 -16.96 18.76 -9.12
C TYR A 267 -16.98 19.89 -8.08
N LEU A 268 -15.81 20.45 -7.75
CA LEU A 268 -15.69 21.59 -6.84
C LEU A 268 -16.45 22.82 -7.35
N LEU A 269 -16.34 23.12 -8.66
CA LEU A 269 -17.09 24.21 -9.29
C LEU A 269 -18.60 24.00 -9.19
N ALA A 270 -19.09 22.76 -9.36
CA ALA A 270 -20.50 22.46 -9.18
C ALA A 270 -20.95 22.68 -7.74
N VAL A 271 -20.18 22.23 -6.74
CA VAL A 271 -20.49 22.44 -5.31
C VAL A 271 -20.49 23.93 -4.94
N ILE A 272 -19.52 24.71 -5.43
CA ILE A 272 -19.49 26.17 -5.24
C ILE A 272 -20.73 26.82 -5.85
N ALA A 273 -21.11 26.44 -7.08
CA ALA A 273 -22.28 26.97 -7.75
C ALA A 273 -23.58 26.62 -7.01
N LEU A 274 -23.71 25.38 -6.50
CA LEU A 274 -24.85 24.94 -5.68
C LEU A 274 -24.96 25.77 -4.39
N GLY A 275 -23.84 26.02 -3.72
CA GLY A 275 -23.79 26.83 -2.50
C GLY A 275 -24.12 28.30 -2.75
N TRP A 276 -23.55 28.90 -3.81
CA TRP A 276 -23.83 30.27 -4.23
C TRP A 276 -25.32 30.48 -4.54
N ARG A 277 -25.93 29.51 -5.23
CA ARG A 277 -27.36 29.52 -5.57
C ARG A 277 -28.25 29.07 -4.41
N ARG A 278 -27.66 28.64 -3.28
CA ARG A 278 -28.34 28.10 -2.10
C ARG A 278 -29.31 26.95 -2.45
N GLU A 279 -28.92 26.09 -3.38
CA GLU A 279 -29.72 24.94 -3.81
C GLU A 279 -29.88 23.94 -2.67
N ALA A 280 -31.07 23.34 -2.52
CA ALA A 280 -31.38 22.42 -1.43
C ALA A 280 -30.46 21.18 -1.39
N VAL A 281 -29.91 20.78 -2.54
CA VAL A 281 -28.98 19.64 -2.67
C VAL A 281 -27.53 19.97 -2.28
N PHE A 282 -27.21 21.25 -2.03
CA PHE A 282 -25.85 21.67 -1.66
C PHE A 282 -25.23 20.90 -0.48
N PRO A 283 -25.94 20.57 0.63
CA PRO A 283 -25.35 19.81 1.72
C PRO A 283 -24.86 18.42 1.29
N LEU A 284 -25.61 17.77 0.39
CA LEU A 284 -25.19 16.50 -0.22
C LEU A 284 -23.97 16.73 -1.12
N GLY A 285 -24.00 17.73 -2.00
CA GLY A 285 -22.85 18.09 -2.85
C GLY A 285 -21.57 18.32 -2.04
N LEU A 286 -21.67 19.03 -0.93
CA LEU A 286 -20.55 19.28 -0.01
C LEU A 286 -20.07 17.98 0.66
N SER A 287 -20.99 17.13 1.13
CA SER A 287 -20.67 15.85 1.80
C SER A 287 -19.82 14.87 0.98
N LEU A 288 -19.93 14.96 -0.34
CA LEU A 288 -19.29 14.06 -1.29
C LEU A 288 -17.83 14.47 -1.63
N LEU A 289 -17.41 15.69 -1.27
CA LEU A 289 -16.07 16.21 -1.58
C LEU A 289 -14.96 15.38 -0.92
N LEU A 290 -15.09 15.10 0.39
CA LEU A 290 -14.04 14.37 1.11
C LEU A 290 -13.92 12.91 0.65
N PRO A 291 -15.00 12.13 0.51
CA PRO A 291 -14.91 10.80 -0.09
C PRO A 291 -14.24 10.81 -1.47
N LEU A 292 -14.61 11.75 -2.35
CA LEU A 292 -14.00 11.88 -3.67
C LEU A 292 -12.51 12.22 -3.59
N PHE A 293 -12.11 13.11 -2.67
CA PHE A 293 -10.72 13.48 -2.46
C PHE A 293 -9.87 12.33 -1.89
N ILE A 294 -10.39 11.58 -0.91
CA ILE A 294 -9.68 10.41 -0.37
C ILE A 294 -9.52 9.35 -1.46
N SER A 295 -10.57 9.07 -2.26
CA SER A 295 -10.49 8.15 -3.40
C SER A 295 -9.49 8.61 -4.46
N PHE A 296 -9.46 9.90 -4.78
CA PHE A 296 -8.42 10.51 -5.63
C PHE A 296 -7.03 10.25 -5.08
N LYS A 297 -6.80 10.55 -3.80
CA LYS A 297 -5.49 10.38 -3.18
C LYS A 297 -5.06 8.91 -3.20
N HIS A 298 -5.96 8.00 -2.83
CA HIS A 298 -5.70 6.56 -2.84
C HIS A 298 -5.32 6.04 -4.23
N SER A 299 -5.92 6.61 -5.28
CA SER A 299 -5.68 6.21 -6.67
C SER A 299 -4.25 6.49 -7.16
N PHE A 300 -3.57 7.49 -6.59
CA PHE A 300 -2.28 7.97 -7.12
C PHE A 300 -1.12 7.87 -6.13
N ILE A 301 -1.34 7.33 -4.93
CA ILE A 301 -0.24 7.08 -3.98
C ILE A 301 0.52 5.81 -4.40
N ARG A 302 -0.14 4.67 -4.62
CA ARG A 302 0.54 3.41 -4.98
C ARG A 302 0.03 2.91 -6.33
N GLU A 303 0.84 3.11 -7.38
CA GLU A 303 0.43 2.97 -8.80
C GLU A 303 -0.08 1.58 -9.18
N SER A 304 0.36 0.49 -8.54
CA SER A 304 0.08 -0.88 -8.96
C SER A 304 -1.41 -1.25 -8.84
N GLY A 305 -2.20 -0.89 -9.86
CA GLY A 305 -3.61 -1.23 -9.98
C GLY A 305 -4.57 -0.44 -9.09
N HIS A 306 -4.24 0.80 -8.72
CA HIS A 306 -5.13 1.63 -7.89
C HIS A 306 -5.67 2.88 -8.61
N HIS A 307 -5.08 3.29 -9.74
CA HIS A 307 -5.41 4.54 -10.41
C HIS A 307 -6.83 4.60 -11.00
N HIS A 308 -7.43 3.46 -11.30
CA HIS A 308 -8.82 3.38 -11.74
C HIS A 308 -9.85 3.62 -10.63
N ILE A 309 -9.45 3.60 -9.34
CA ILE A 309 -10.39 3.68 -8.20
C ILE A 309 -11.19 4.98 -8.25
N VAL A 310 -10.55 6.14 -8.47
CA VAL A 310 -11.26 7.43 -8.57
C VAL A 310 -12.19 7.48 -9.77
N PHE A 311 -11.81 6.87 -10.90
CA PHE A 311 -12.63 6.85 -12.11
C PHE A 311 -13.81 5.89 -12.02
N ALA A 312 -13.74 4.87 -11.16
CA ALA A 312 -14.89 4.03 -10.80
C ALA A 312 -15.76 4.70 -9.72
N PHE A 313 -15.15 5.40 -8.76
CA PHE A 313 -15.85 6.02 -7.63
C PHE A 313 -16.61 7.29 -8.04
N ALA A 314 -16.03 8.12 -8.90
CA ALA A 314 -16.60 9.40 -9.31
C ALA A 314 -17.97 9.29 -10.02
N PRO A 315 -18.20 8.37 -10.99
CA PRO A 315 -19.52 8.19 -11.62
C PRO A 315 -20.64 7.96 -10.60
N TRP A 316 -20.35 7.20 -9.55
CA TRP A 316 -21.32 6.91 -8.51
C TRP A 316 -21.62 8.15 -7.64
N VAL A 317 -20.58 8.89 -7.24
CA VAL A 317 -20.72 10.17 -6.53
C VAL A 317 -21.58 11.15 -7.32
N LEU A 318 -21.32 11.26 -8.62
CA LEU A 318 -22.13 12.07 -9.54
C LEU A 318 -23.56 11.55 -9.61
N GLY A 319 -23.75 10.23 -9.73
CA GLY A 319 -25.05 9.58 -9.77
C GLY A 319 -25.91 9.86 -8.54
N VAL A 320 -25.36 9.78 -7.32
CA VAL A 320 -26.09 10.11 -6.09
C VAL A 320 -26.46 11.57 -6.03
N LEU A 321 -25.56 12.48 -6.44
CA LEU A 321 -25.90 13.89 -6.52
C LEU A 321 -27.04 14.13 -7.52
N MET A 322 -27.03 13.46 -8.67
CA MET A 322 -28.08 13.55 -9.70
C MET A 322 -29.41 12.93 -9.24
N LEU A 323 -29.38 11.91 -8.38
CA LEU A 323 -30.58 11.27 -7.84
C LEU A 323 -31.46 12.26 -7.06
N PHE A 324 -30.82 13.15 -6.29
CA PHE A 324 -31.48 14.17 -5.48
C PHE A 324 -31.39 15.58 -6.08
N ALA A 325 -30.94 15.71 -7.33
CA ALA A 325 -30.84 16.99 -8.01
C ALA A 325 -32.23 17.63 -8.27
N PRO A 326 -32.28 18.95 -8.48
CA PRO A 326 -33.52 19.73 -8.44
C PRO A 326 -34.58 19.33 -9.48
N ARG A 327 -35.85 19.49 -9.08
CA ARG A 327 -37.04 18.98 -9.78
C ARG A 327 -37.66 19.91 -10.84
N LYS A 328 -37.25 21.18 -10.97
CA LYS A 328 -38.04 22.20 -11.69
C LYS A 328 -37.23 23.19 -12.54
N GLY A 329 -37.13 22.93 -13.85
CA GLY A 329 -36.66 23.93 -14.83
C GLY A 329 -35.14 24.06 -14.95
N TRP A 330 -34.68 24.47 -16.13
CA TRP A 330 -33.26 24.50 -16.53
C TRP A 330 -32.35 25.31 -15.59
N LYS A 331 -32.87 26.35 -14.94
CA LYS A 331 -32.08 27.25 -14.05
C LYS A 331 -31.44 26.51 -12.87
N HIS A 332 -32.05 25.42 -12.40
CA HIS A 332 -31.50 24.60 -11.32
C HIS A 332 -30.53 23.51 -11.80
N TRP A 333 -30.44 23.30 -13.12
CA TRP A 333 -29.41 22.45 -13.74
C TRP A 333 -28.13 23.22 -14.05
N ALA A 334 -28.22 24.55 -14.17
CA ALA A 334 -27.05 25.41 -14.45
C ALA A 334 -25.87 25.20 -13.47
N PRO A 335 -26.07 25.05 -12.14
CA PRO A 335 -24.98 24.75 -11.21
C PRO A 335 -24.30 23.39 -11.43
N LEU A 336 -24.98 22.47 -12.12
CA LEU A 336 -24.51 21.10 -12.38
C LEU A 336 -23.84 20.96 -13.75
N LEU A 337 -23.85 22.00 -14.59
CA LEU A 337 -23.18 22.00 -15.90
C LEU A 337 -21.70 21.61 -15.85
N PRO A 338 -20.91 22.00 -14.81
CA PRO A 338 -19.52 21.54 -14.69
C PRO A 338 -19.36 20.02 -14.61
N LEU A 339 -20.42 19.25 -14.31
CA LEU A 339 -20.34 17.79 -14.23
C LEU A 339 -20.34 17.12 -15.62
N ALA A 340 -20.79 17.80 -16.67
CA ALA A 340 -20.72 17.28 -18.04
C ALA A 340 -19.26 17.08 -18.52
N PRO A 341 -18.35 18.08 -18.41
CA PRO A 341 -16.94 17.83 -18.71
C PRO A 341 -16.29 16.86 -17.71
N ALA A 342 -16.75 16.76 -16.46
CA ALA A 342 -16.26 15.71 -15.55
C ALA A 342 -16.57 14.30 -16.08
N ALA A 343 -17.80 14.05 -16.54
CA ALA A 343 -18.18 12.79 -17.16
C ALA A 343 -17.37 12.51 -18.44
N ALA A 344 -17.13 13.54 -19.27
CA ALA A 344 -16.29 13.43 -20.45
C ALA A 344 -14.82 13.08 -20.11
N LEU A 345 -14.25 13.68 -19.06
CA LEU A 345 -12.90 13.37 -18.59
C LEU A 345 -12.78 11.95 -18.05
N ILE A 346 -13.80 11.46 -17.33
CA ILE A 346 -13.87 10.06 -16.89
C ILE A 346 -13.87 9.15 -18.12
N TRP A 347 -14.75 9.40 -19.09
CA TRP A 347 -14.87 8.60 -20.30
C TRP A 347 -13.63 8.68 -21.22
N ALA A 348 -12.91 9.80 -21.19
CA ALA A 348 -11.68 9.99 -21.94
C ALA A 348 -10.52 9.15 -21.38
N TRP A 349 -10.58 8.73 -20.11
CA TRP A 349 -9.58 7.84 -19.54
C TRP A 349 -9.72 6.42 -20.13
N PRO A 350 -8.71 5.87 -20.82
CA PRO A 350 -8.85 4.62 -21.59
C PRO A 350 -9.35 3.44 -20.77
N GLU A 351 -8.83 3.27 -19.56
CA GLU A 351 -9.19 2.13 -18.71
C GLU A 351 -10.62 2.20 -18.23
N SER A 352 -11.23 3.40 -18.13
CA SER A 352 -12.63 3.55 -17.72
C SER A 352 -13.59 2.74 -18.59
N ARG A 353 -13.24 2.55 -19.87
CA ARG A 353 -14.03 1.79 -20.85
C ARG A 353 -13.90 0.28 -20.64
N MET A 354 -12.73 -0.17 -20.20
CA MET A 354 -12.48 -1.57 -19.86
C MET A 354 -13.10 -1.95 -18.50
N LEU A 355 -13.55 -0.96 -17.71
CA LEU A 355 -14.06 -1.21 -16.35
C LEU A 355 -15.44 -1.91 -16.32
N VAL A 356 -16.21 -1.89 -17.40
CA VAL A 356 -17.57 -2.45 -17.43
C VAL A 356 -17.60 -3.94 -17.82
N ASP A 357 -16.59 -4.40 -18.56
CA ASP A 357 -16.54 -5.77 -19.08
C ASP A 357 -16.44 -6.81 -17.96
N GLY A 358 -17.33 -7.82 -18.00
CA GLY A 358 -17.35 -8.95 -17.06
C GLY A 358 -18.03 -8.68 -15.70
N ALA A 359 -18.21 -7.42 -15.30
CA ALA A 359 -18.77 -7.03 -14.00
C ALA A 359 -20.19 -7.58 -13.75
N LEU A 360 -21.03 -7.61 -14.80
CA LEU A 360 -22.40 -8.13 -14.70
C LEU A 360 -22.44 -9.65 -14.54
N ALA A 361 -21.51 -10.37 -15.17
CA ALA A 361 -21.42 -11.83 -15.07
C ALA A 361 -21.04 -12.26 -13.64
N VAL A 362 -20.07 -11.57 -13.02
CA VAL A 362 -19.65 -11.81 -11.63
C VAL A 362 -20.81 -11.62 -10.66
N ARG A 363 -21.60 -10.55 -10.82
CA ARG A 363 -22.78 -10.27 -9.97
C ARG A 363 -23.87 -11.32 -10.09
N LYS A 364 -24.16 -11.73 -11.33
CA LYS A 364 -25.13 -12.81 -11.57
C LYS A 364 -24.70 -14.10 -10.88
N ALA A 365 -23.43 -14.48 -10.99
CA ALA A 365 -22.89 -15.67 -10.32
C ALA A 365 -23.03 -15.55 -8.79
N THR A 366 -22.58 -14.43 -8.25
CA THR A 366 -22.62 -14.11 -6.82
C THR A 366 -24.02 -14.24 -6.20
N VAL A 367 -25.06 -13.74 -6.88
CA VAL A 367 -26.44 -13.84 -6.36
C VAL A 367 -26.91 -15.30 -6.32
N LEU A 368 -26.51 -16.12 -7.30
CA LEU A 368 -26.81 -17.55 -7.30
C LEU A 368 -26.04 -18.29 -6.18
N ASP A 369 -24.81 -17.87 -5.90
CA ASP A 369 -23.94 -18.46 -4.88
C ASP A 369 -24.50 -18.33 -3.46
N LEU A 370 -25.33 -17.31 -3.19
CA LEU A 370 -26.09 -17.18 -1.95
C LEU A 370 -26.95 -18.41 -1.63
N THR A 371 -27.37 -19.16 -2.67
CA THR A 371 -28.20 -20.37 -2.54
C THR A 371 -27.39 -21.67 -2.63
N ARG A 372 -26.08 -21.60 -2.93
CA ARG A 372 -25.21 -22.75 -3.24
C ARG A 372 -23.96 -22.79 -2.38
N THR A 373 -24.10 -22.53 -1.08
CA THR A 373 -22.99 -22.33 -0.14
C THR A 373 -22.01 -23.51 -0.08
N ALA A 374 -22.48 -24.75 -0.19
CA ALA A 374 -21.61 -25.94 -0.23
C ALA A 374 -20.72 -25.97 -1.48
N ALA A 375 -21.28 -25.65 -2.64
CA ALA A 375 -20.52 -25.60 -3.90
C ALA A 375 -19.49 -24.47 -3.88
N VAL A 376 -19.83 -23.32 -3.28
CA VAL A 376 -18.89 -22.19 -3.10
C VAL A 376 -17.68 -22.61 -2.26
N ARG A 377 -17.90 -23.31 -1.13
CA ARG A 377 -16.81 -23.82 -0.30
C ARG A 377 -15.88 -24.75 -1.08
N GLN A 378 -16.46 -25.71 -1.79
CA GLN A 378 -15.68 -26.65 -2.60
C GLN A 378 -14.85 -25.91 -3.68
N ALA A 379 -15.46 -24.95 -4.39
CA ALA A 379 -14.75 -24.18 -5.40
C ALA A 379 -13.60 -23.34 -4.81
N LEU A 380 -13.79 -22.79 -3.60
CA LEU A 380 -12.73 -22.05 -2.90
C LEU A 380 -11.59 -22.95 -2.45
N ASP A 381 -11.89 -24.16 -1.96
CA ASP A 381 -10.88 -25.14 -1.57
C ASP A 381 -10.07 -25.61 -2.78
N GLU A 382 -10.75 -25.87 -3.90
CA GLU A 382 -10.10 -26.19 -5.19
C GLU A 382 -9.21 -25.05 -5.68
N ALA A 383 -9.70 -23.80 -5.66
CA ALA A 383 -8.95 -22.62 -6.07
C ALA A 383 -7.75 -22.31 -5.14
N SER A 384 -7.84 -22.69 -3.86
CA SER A 384 -6.78 -22.45 -2.86
C SER A 384 -5.68 -23.52 -2.87
N ARG A 385 -5.92 -24.69 -3.49
CA ARG A 385 -5.03 -25.86 -3.42
C ARG A 385 -3.62 -25.56 -3.91
N GLY A 386 -3.47 -24.95 -5.09
CA GLY A 386 -2.17 -24.61 -5.66
C GLY A 386 -1.41 -23.59 -4.82
N ALA A 387 -2.11 -22.64 -4.20
CA ALA A 387 -1.50 -21.68 -3.29
C ALA A 387 -0.98 -22.35 -2.01
N LEU A 388 -1.77 -23.25 -1.42
CA LEU A 388 -1.36 -24.02 -0.24
C LEU A 388 -0.11 -24.87 -0.52
N GLU A 389 0.00 -25.46 -1.71
CA GLU A 389 1.19 -26.20 -2.11
C GLU A 389 2.44 -25.31 -2.20
N GLN A 390 2.31 -24.11 -2.78
CA GLN A 390 3.41 -23.13 -2.88
C GLN A 390 3.87 -22.61 -1.50
N LEU A 391 2.97 -22.60 -0.51
CA LEU A 391 3.24 -22.10 0.85
C LEU A 391 3.84 -23.16 1.77
N ARG A 392 4.02 -24.41 1.31
CA ARG A 392 4.65 -25.46 2.13
C ARG A 392 6.12 -25.12 2.41
N LEU A 393 6.48 -25.18 3.68
CA LEU A 393 7.84 -24.91 4.13
C LEU A 393 8.72 -26.16 4.00
N PRO A 394 10.04 -26.03 3.80
CA PRO A 394 10.97 -27.15 3.85
C PRO A 394 10.89 -27.91 5.17
N ALA A 395 11.11 -29.23 5.15
CA ALA A 395 10.98 -30.08 6.33
C ALA A 395 11.90 -29.64 7.48
N ALA A 396 13.13 -29.19 7.19
CA ALA A 396 14.03 -28.69 8.22
C ALA A 396 13.53 -27.39 8.87
N VAL A 397 12.87 -26.51 8.10
CA VAL A 397 12.28 -25.28 8.63
C VAL A 397 11.10 -25.62 9.56
N VAL A 398 10.21 -26.53 9.15
CA VAL A 398 9.11 -27.00 10.00
C VAL A 398 9.63 -27.68 11.27
N GLY A 399 10.63 -28.55 11.14
CA GLY A 399 11.27 -29.21 12.29
C GLY A 399 11.96 -28.24 13.23
N ALA A 400 12.66 -27.22 12.70
CA ALA A 400 13.30 -26.19 13.49
C ALA A 400 12.29 -25.29 14.21
N VAL A 401 11.10 -25.05 13.65
CA VAL A 401 10.02 -24.33 14.34
C VAL A 401 9.35 -25.21 15.40
N GLY A 402 9.03 -26.46 15.09
CA GLY A 402 8.36 -27.38 16.02
C GLY A 402 6.98 -26.86 16.47
N SER A 403 6.60 -27.13 17.71
CA SER A 403 5.32 -26.73 18.30
C SER A 403 5.35 -25.38 19.05
N GLU A 404 6.47 -24.66 18.98
CA GLU A 404 6.65 -23.39 19.69
C GLU A 404 5.92 -22.24 18.99
N PRO A 405 5.44 -21.21 19.73
CA PRO A 405 4.86 -20.01 19.11
C PRO A 405 5.84 -19.31 18.18
N VAL A 406 5.40 -19.05 16.94
CA VAL A 406 6.24 -18.49 15.87
C VAL A 406 5.62 -17.22 15.30
N ALA A 407 6.41 -16.16 15.15
CA ALA A 407 6.04 -14.99 14.37
C ALA A 407 6.61 -15.10 12.95
N VAL A 408 5.91 -14.54 11.96
CA VAL A 408 6.39 -14.49 10.58
C VAL A 408 6.82 -13.07 10.24
N PHE A 409 8.04 -12.92 9.71
CA PHE A 409 8.58 -11.67 9.21
C PHE A 409 9.00 -11.85 7.74
N PRO A 410 8.74 -10.90 6.83
CA PRO A 410 8.13 -9.59 7.04
C PRO A 410 6.60 -9.54 6.88
N TRP A 411 5.96 -10.50 6.19
CA TRP A 411 4.51 -10.42 5.88
C TRP A 411 3.78 -11.73 5.57
N ALA A 412 4.48 -12.86 5.40
CA ALA A 412 3.93 -14.09 4.83
C ALA A 412 3.07 -14.91 5.82
N LEU A 413 2.14 -14.27 6.54
CA LEU A 413 1.36 -14.88 7.63
C LEU A 413 0.60 -16.15 7.21
N HIS A 414 0.05 -16.15 6.00
CA HIS A 414 -0.65 -17.27 5.38
C HIS A 414 0.15 -18.57 5.20
N VAL A 415 1.47 -18.60 5.44
CA VAL A 415 2.19 -19.89 5.53
C VAL A 415 1.67 -20.77 6.67
N ALA A 416 1.09 -20.19 7.71
CA ALA A 416 0.43 -20.94 8.77
C ALA A 416 -0.86 -21.66 8.31
N ALA A 417 -1.42 -21.30 7.14
CA ALA A 417 -2.53 -22.05 6.54
C ALA A 417 -2.07 -23.39 5.92
N ALA A 418 -0.81 -23.49 5.50
CA ALA A 418 -0.27 -24.65 4.79
C ALA A 418 0.65 -25.53 5.66
N ASN A 419 0.98 -25.09 6.87
CA ASN A 419 1.96 -25.72 7.75
C ASN A 419 1.44 -25.74 9.20
N PRO A 420 1.82 -26.73 10.03
CA PRO A 420 1.35 -26.87 11.40
C PRO A 420 2.04 -25.86 12.35
N LEU A 421 1.80 -24.57 12.16
CA LEU A 421 2.45 -23.49 12.91
C LEU A 421 1.51 -22.90 13.96
N ARG A 422 2.00 -22.72 15.18
CA ARG A 422 1.32 -21.92 16.20
C ARG A 422 1.67 -20.44 16.00
N LEU A 423 0.91 -19.78 15.13
CA LEU A 423 1.17 -18.39 14.75
C LEU A 423 0.97 -17.44 15.94
N HIS A 424 1.98 -16.60 16.19
CA HIS A 424 1.94 -15.51 17.17
C HIS A 424 2.41 -14.22 16.47
N PRO A 425 1.49 -13.44 15.86
CA PRO A 425 1.85 -12.41 14.91
C PRO A 425 2.54 -11.21 15.57
N PHE A 426 3.31 -10.46 14.77
CA PHE A 426 3.71 -9.11 15.16
C PHE A 426 2.49 -8.20 15.31
N PRO A 427 2.56 -7.20 16.21
CA PRO A 427 1.48 -6.23 16.34
C PRO A 427 1.09 -5.55 15.03
N ILE A 428 2.07 -5.13 14.23
CA ILE A 428 1.80 -4.69 12.86
C ILE A 428 2.03 -5.86 11.92
N LEU A 429 0.91 -6.42 11.42
CA LEU A 429 0.84 -7.70 10.72
C LEU A 429 1.84 -7.85 9.55
N GLN A 430 2.07 -6.77 8.81
CA GLN A 430 3.05 -6.74 7.72
C GLN A 430 3.99 -5.56 7.95
N SER A 431 5.29 -5.85 8.01
CA SER A 431 6.31 -4.89 8.44
C SER A 431 6.32 -3.61 7.60
N TYR A 432 6.03 -3.71 6.30
CA TYR A 432 5.99 -2.55 5.41
C TYR A 432 4.94 -1.49 5.81
N SER A 433 3.96 -1.86 6.64
CA SER A 433 2.92 -0.98 7.18
C SER A 433 3.33 -0.30 8.50
N ALA A 434 4.46 -0.70 9.10
CA ALA A 434 4.99 -0.13 10.33
C ALA A 434 5.89 1.11 10.07
N TYR A 435 5.47 1.98 9.15
CA TYR A 435 6.30 3.06 8.61
C TYR A 435 6.38 4.34 9.46
N THR A 436 5.84 4.33 10.68
CA THR A 436 6.03 5.42 11.64
C THR A 436 6.84 4.92 12.84
N PRO A 437 7.61 5.80 13.52
CA PRO A 437 8.35 5.40 14.72
C PRO A 437 7.49 4.72 15.78
N TYR A 438 6.23 5.14 15.93
CA TYR A 438 5.29 4.52 16.86
C TYR A 438 4.95 3.07 16.46
N LEU A 439 4.64 2.83 15.19
CA LEU A 439 4.24 1.50 14.71
C LEU A 439 5.41 0.51 14.74
N ASP A 440 6.61 0.95 14.34
CA ASP A 440 7.83 0.15 14.43
C ASP A 440 8.22 -0.12 15.89
N ASP A 441 8.14 0.89 16.77
CA ASP A 441 8.42 0.69 18.21
C ASP A 441 7.42 -0.26 18.88
N TRP A 442 6.17 -0.33 18.41
CA TRP A 442 5.22 -1.33 18.93
C TRP A 442 5.68 -2.76 18.63
N ASN A 443 6.15 -3.01 17.40
CA ASN A 443 6.77 -4.30 17.05
C ASN A 443 8.06 -4.54 17.84
N ALA A 444 8.90 -3.53 18.01
CA ALA A 444 10.13 -3.63 18.80
C ALA A 444 9.85 -3.92 20.28
N ALA A 445 8.87 -3.25 20.89
CA ALA A 445 8.43 -3.46 22.27
C ALA A 445 7.90 -4.88 22.50
N PHE A 446 7.18 -5.41 21.51
CA PHE A 446 6.73 -6.80 21.52
C PHE A 446 7.91 -7.79 21.57
N LEU A 447 9.02 -7.52 20.86
CA LEU A 447 10.22 -8.35 20.94
C LEU A 447 11.02 -8.14 22.24
N ARG A 448 10.97 -6.96 22.85
CA ARG A 448 11.62 -6.66 24.14
C ARG A 448 10.97 -7.41 25.30
N ASP A 449 9.64 -7.49 25.31
CA ASP A 449 8.87 -8.14 26.36
C ASP A 449 9.00 -9.68 26.29
N ARG A 450 9.72 -10.28 27.23
CA ARG A 450 9.94 -11.74 27.28
C ARG A 450 8.65 -12.54 27.47
N ALA A 451 7.63 -11.99 28.13
CA ALA A 451 6.37 -12.69 28.37
C ALA A 451 5.48 -12.70 27.12
N ARG A 452 5.63 -11.69 26.25
CA ARG A 452 4.83 -11.56 25.02
C ARG A 452 5.55 -12.01 23.77
N ALA A 453 6.88 -11.92 23.71
CA ALA A 453 7.64 -12.20 22.50
C ALA A 453 7.48 -13.66 22.02
N PRO A 454 7.50 -13.90 20.70
CA PRO A 454 7.47 -15.26 20.16
C PRO A 454 8.75 -16.01 20.54
N ALA A 455 8.66 -17.33 20.67
CA ALA A 455 9.85 -18.15 20.90
C ALA A 455 10.74 -18.19 19.65
N LYS A 456 10.10 -18.16 18.47
CA LYS A 456 10.77 -18.21 17.17
C LYS A 456 10.25 -17.16 16.19
N ILE A 457 11.10 -16.73 15.28
CA ILE A 457 10.72 -15.89 14.14
C ILE A 457 11.09 -16.65 12.87
N LEU A 458 10.10 -16.84 11.99
CA LEU A 458 10.30 -17.33 10.64
C LEU A 458 10.50 -16.13 9.71
N LEU A 459 11.72 -15.96 9.21
CA LEU A 459 12.14 -14.76 8.49
C LEU A 459 12.41 -15.04 7.01
N GLN A 460 11.92 -14.16 6.13
CA GLN A 460 12.38 -14.02 4.75
C GLN A 460 13.14 -12.71 4.55
N TRP A 461 14.15 -12.72 3.68
CA TRP A 461 14.83 -11.49 3.26
C TRP A 461 14.07 -10.77 2.15
N ALA A 462 13.00 -10.05 2.52
CA ALA A 462 12.15 -9.37 1.56
C ALA A 462 11.70 -7.99 2.04
N ALA A 463 11.51 -7.06 1.10
CA ALA A 463 10.87 -5.77 1.31
C ALA A 463 10.07 -5.37 0.06
N ILE A 464 9.02 -4.58 0.21
CA ILE A 464 8.27 -4.05 -0.95
C ILE A 464 9.04 -2.90 -1.61
N ASP A 465 8.72 -2.62 -2.88
CA ASP A 465 9.08 -1.38 -3.55
C ASP A 465 10.58 -0.98 -3.49
N GLY A 466 11.48 -1.97 -3.49
CA GLY A 466 12.93 -1.74 -3.43
C GLY A 466 13.43 -1.16 -2.11
N ARG A 467 12.68 -1.30 -1.02
CA ARG A 467 13.13 -0.93 0.33
C ARG A 467 14.15 -1.93 0.87
N HIS A 468 14.83 -1.55 1.95
CA HIS A 468 15.74 -2.46 2.67
C HIS A 468 14.99 -3.12 3.85
N PRO A 469 14.95 -4.47 3.97
CA PRO A 469 14.12 -5.16 4.96
C PRO A 469 14.30 -4.66 6.40
N LEU A 470 15.54 -4.38 6.79
CA LEU A 470 15.86 -3.91 8.15
C LEU A 470 15.73 -2.40 8.34
N ALA A 471 15.81 -1.59 7.27
CA ALA A 471 15.66 -0.14 7.37
C ALA A 471 14.20 0.31 7.22
N ASP A 472 13.32 -0.61 6.79
CA ASP A 472 11.87 -0.40 6.77
C ASP A 472 11.27 -0.41 8.18
N VAL A 473 11.89 -1.18 9.09
CA VAL A 473 11.51 -1.35 10.50
C VAL A 473 12.75 -1.40 11.42
N PRO A 474 13.54 -0.31 11.49
CA PRO A 474 14.83 -0.26 12.18
C PRO A 474 14.78 -0.63 13.66
N ALA A 475 13.75 -0.21 14.40
CA ALA A 475 13.61 -0.56 15.81
C ALA A 475 13.36 -2.07 15.97
N THR A 476 12.45 -2.63 15.15
CA THR A 476 12.17 -4.07 15.14
C THR A 476 13.41 -4.87 14.76
N ALA A 477 14.17 -4.42 13.75
CA ALA A 477 15.41 -5.06 13.31
C ALA A 477 16.46 -5.09 14.42
N LEU A 478 16.64 -3.98 15.15
CA LEU A 478 17.57 -3.92 16.28
C LEU A 478 17.18 -4.91 17.39
N GLU A 479 15.89 -5.04 17.70
CA GLU A 479 15.41 -5.95 18.74
C GLU A 479 15.43 -7.42 18.29
N MET A 480 15.27 -7.71 17.00
CA MET A 480 15.58 -9.03 16.45
C MET A 480 17.07 -9.36 16.65
N PHE A 481 17.96 -8.43 16.32
CA PHE A 481 19.40 -8.59 16.51
C PHE A 481 19.79 -8.81 17.98
N ARG A 482 19.15 -8.06 18.89
CA ARG A 482 19.39 -8.13 20.34
C ARG A 482 18.94 -9.45 20.94
N HIS A 483 17.78 -9.96 20.55
CA HIS A 483 17.07 -11.01 21.28
C HIS A 483 17.04 -12.37 20.58
N TYR A 484 17.45 -12.47 19.32
CA TYR A 484 17.34 -13.72 18.56
C TYR A 484 18.66 -14.15 17.91
N GLU A 485 18.78 -15.44 17.63
CA GLU A 485 19.92 -16.09 16.99
C GLU A 485 19.48 -17.04 15.87
N PRO A 486 20.30 -17.23 14.82
CA PRO A 486 19.95 -18.08 13.70
C PRO A 486 20.02 -19.56 14.08
N VAL A 487 19.09 -20.36 13.54
CA VAL A 487 19.03 -21.82 13.78
C VAL A 487 19.19 -22.59 12.47
N VAL A 488 18.33 -22.32 11.49
CA VAL A 488 18.30 -23.02 10.20
C VAL A 488 18.03 -21.99 9.11
N GLU A 489 18.85 -22.01 8.05
CA GLU A 489 18.62 -21.30 6.80
C GLU A 489 18.39 -22.32 5.68
N GLU A 490 17.18 -22.41 5.14
CA GLU A 490 16.85 -23.31 4.05
C GLU A 490 15.70 -22.77 3.20
N GLY A 491 15.79 -22.92 1.87
CA GLY A 491 14.70 -22.57 0.96
C GLY A 491 14.31 -21.08 0.98
N GLY A 492 15.27 -20.18 1.28
CA GLY A 492 15.00 -18.74 1.40
C GLY A 492 14.36 -18.32 2.73
N TRP A 493 14.28 -19.22 3.70
CA TRP A 493 13.78 -18.98 5.04
C TRP A 493 14.90 -19.09 6.07
N LEU A 494 14.85 -18.21 7.08
CA LEU A 494 15.70 -18.28 8.26
C LEU A 494 14.82 -18.44 9.50
N VAL A 495 15.06 -19.50 10.26
CA VAL A 495 14.46 -19.69 11.58
C VAL A 495 15.35 -19.03 12.61
N LEU A 496 14.80 -18.06 13.32
CA LEU A 496 15.43 -17.40 14.45
C LEU A 496 14.84 -17.93 15.76
N LYS A 497 15.69 -18.20 16.75
CA LYS A 497 15.27 -18.58 18.11
C LYS A 497 15.63 -17.49 19.10
N ARG A 498 14.75 -17.24 20.07
CA ARG A 498 15.02 -16.28 21.14
C ARG A 498 16.19 -16.76 22.00
N ARG A 499 17.16 -15.87 22.24
CA ARG A 499 18.33 -16.12 23.08
C ARG A 499 17.95 -16.18 24.55
N VAL A 500 18.74 -16.92 25.32
CA VAL A 500 18.68 -16.89 26.79
C VAL A 500 19.23 -15.57 27.34
N ALA A 501 20.34 -15.10 26.78
CA ALA A 501 20.97 -13.81 27.09
C ALA A 501 20.95 -12.89 25.86
N ARG A 502 20.71 -11.60 26.08
CA ARG A 502 20.75 -10.59 25.01
C ARG A 502 22.15 -10.51 24.39
N ALA A 503 22.22 -10.32 23.07
CA ALA A 503 23.48 -10.22 22.34
C ALA A 503 24.30 -8.98 22.74
N PHE A 504 23.63 -7.89 23.12
CA PHE A 504 24.25 -6.65 23.56
C PHE A 504 23.39 -5.88 24.57
N GLY A 505 24.02 -4.90 25.22
CA GLY A 505 23.42 -4.00 26.21
C GLY A 505 22.57 -2.92 25.57
N GLY A 506 22.70 -1.66 26.01
CA GLY A 506 21.99 -0.52 25.44
C GLY A 506 22.55 -0.03 24.11
N VAL A 507 21.90 1.02 23.60
CA VAL A 507 22.43 1.86 22.52
C VAL A 507 22.75 3.22 23.15
N ARG A 508 23.99 3.69 23.01
CA ARG A 508 24.45 4.97 23.55
C ARG A 508 24.80 5.91 22.41
N THR A 509 24.33 7.15 22.49
CA THR A 509 24.72 8.20 21.53
C THR A 509 26.18 8.61 21.78
N LEU A 510 27.01 8.46 20.76
CA LEU A 510 28.40 8.91 20.74
C LEU A 510 28.50 10.39 20.39
N ARG A 511 27.81 10.80 19.32
CA ARG A 511 27.90 12.15 18.76
C ARG A 511 26.60 12.53 18.06
N THR A 512 26.24 13.80 18.14
CA THR A 512 25.19 14.41 17.32
C THR A 512 25.83 15.35 16.32
N LEU A 513 25.40 15.30 15.07
CA LEU A 513 25.85 16.20 14.02
C LEU A 513 24.69 16.63 13.13
N ARG A 514 24.91 17.70 12.37
CA ARG A 514 24.00 18.11 11.31
C ARG A 514 24.58 17.73 9.97
N TRP A 515 23.75 17.11 9.15
CA TRP A 515 24.09 16.69 7.81
C TRP A 515 23.18 17.37 6.80
N LYS A 516 23.72 17.72 5.63
CA LYS A 516 22.97 18.34 4.54
C LYS A 516 22.48 17.28 3.55
N VAL A 517 21.17 17.24 3.34
CA VAL A 517 20.53 16.28 2.41
C VAL A 517 21.10 16.47 1.00
N GLY A 518 21.44 15.35 0.35
CA GLY A 518 22.03 15.32 -1.00
C GLY A 518 23.56 15.31 -1.02
N GLU A 519 24.23 15.71 0.05
CA GLU A 519 25.69 15.62 0.14
C GLU A 519 26.12 14.26 0.71
N PRO A 520 27.19 13.63 0.20
CA PRO A 520 27.72 12.42 0.80
C PRO A 520 28.21 12.67 2.22
N TRP A 521 27.82 11.81 3.15
CA TRP A 521 28.32 11.82 4.52
C TRP A 521 29.16 10.59 4.79
N GLU A 522 30.35 10.81 5.37
CA GLU A 522 31.27 9.75 5.77
C GLU A 522 30.90 9.20 7.15
N ILE A 523 30.61 7.90 7.21
CA ILE A 523 30.22 7.21 8.44
C ILE A 523 31.48 6.73 9.15
N SER A 524 31.69 7.23 10.37
CA SER A 524 32.78 6.81 11.24
C SER A 524 32.60 5.36 11.72
N GLY A 525 33.70 4.65 11.96
CA GLY A 525 33.69 3.19 12.15
C GLY A 525 33.28 2.71 13.52
N ASP A 526 33.26 3.64 14.46
CA ASP A 526 32.78 3.49 15.82
C ASP A 526 31.25 3.55 15.95
N ALA A 527 30.52 3.90 14.88
CA ALA A 527 29.07 4.12 14.90
C ALA A 527 28.29 3.09 14.05
N PRO A 528 28.05 1.88 14.56
CA PRO A 528 27.29 0.85 13.86
C PRO A 528 25.82 1.23 13.60
N LEU A 529 25.25 2.08 14.45
CA LEU A 529 23.86 2.51 14.39
C LEU A 529 23.77 4.03 14.16
N VAL A 530 22.87 4.44 13.27
CA VAL A 530 22.64 5.85 12.96
C VAL A 530 21.15 6.18 13.08
N ARG A 531 20.81 7.22 13.85
CA ARG A 531 19.46 7.79 13.90
C ARG A 531 19.40 9.06 13.07
N CYS A 532 18.45 9.15 12.16
CA CYS A 532 18.26 10.31 11.30
C CYS A 532 16.86 10.89 11.47
N ARG A 533 16.75 12.16 11.87
CA ARG A 533 15.46 12.84 12.08
C ARG A 533 15.06 13.69 10.88
N PHE A 534 14.45 13.04 9.89
CA PHE A 534 13.97 13.74 8.70
C PHE A 534 12.66 14.50 8.96
N ARG A 535 12.54 15.68 8.36
CA ARG A 535 11.31 16.49 8.36
C ARG A 535 10.99 16.95 6.94
N LEU A 536 9.71 17.02 6.61
CA LEU A 536 9.26 17.66 5.37
C LEU A 536 9.43 19.17 5.47
N ASN A 537 9.95 19.79 4.42
CA ASN A 537 9.91 21.24 4.25
C ASN A 537 8.48 21.70 3.89
N LEU A 538 8.24 23.01 3.78
CA LEU A 538 6.89 23.54 3.51
C LEU A 538 6.29 22.99 2.20
N ALA A 539 7.08 22.95 1.12
CA ALA A 539 6.65 22.37 -0.14
C ALA A 539 6.33 20.87 -0.01
N GLY A 540 7.12 20.14 0.78
CA GLY A 540 6.88 18.74 1.11
C GLY A 540 5.59 18.53 1.88
N LYS A 541 5.29 19.37 2.88
CA LYS A 541 4.04 19.29 3.66
C LYS A 541 2.81 19.52 2.78
N LEU A 542 2.82 20.57 1.96
CA LEU A 542 1.73 20.89 1.03
C LEU A 542 1.51 19.76 0.01
N ARG A 543 2.61 19.26 -0.57
CA ARG A 543 2.55 18.15 -1.52
C ARG A 543 2.04 16.85 -0.89
N ASN A 544 2.47 16.54 0.33
CA ASN A 544 2.02 15.35 1.06
C ASN A 544 0.53 15.41 1.43
N ALA A 545 0.03 16.59 1.76
CA ALA A 545 -1.40 16.81 2.02
C ALA A 545 -2.23 16.54 0.75
N ALA A 546 -1.80 17.06 -0.41
CA ALA A 546 -2.52 16.92 -1.67
C ALA A 546 -2.44 15.51 -2.28
N LEU A 547 -1.26 14.88 -2.30
CA LEU A 547 -1.03 13.62 -3.01
C LEU A 547 -0.07 12.71 -2.26
N GLY A 548 1.17 13.17 -2.05
CA GLY A 548 2.27 12.37 -1.53
C GLY A 548 3.63 12.89 -1.98
N VAL A 549 4.68 12.50 -1.28
CA VAL A 549 6.07 12.87 -1.59
C VAL A 549 6.72 11.73 -2.37
N PRO A 550 7.39 11.99 -3.52
CA PRO A 550 8.06 10.92 -4.27
C PRO A 550 9.06 10.14 -3.44
N ALA A 551 9.47 8.97 -3.93
CA ALA A 551 10.44 8.11 -3.25
C ALA A 551 11.72 8.87 -2.86
N VAL A 552 12.17 8.63 -1.63
CA VAL A 552 13.46 9.02 -1.10
C VAL A 552 14.33 7.76 -1.07
N GLU A 553 15.57 7.88 -1.51
CA GLU A 553 16.53 6.78 -1.53
C GLU A 553 17.69 7.06 -0.56
N ALA A 554 18.20 6.01 0.07
CA ALA A 554 19.50 6.03 0.72
C ALA A 554 20.49 5.29 -0.18
N VAL A 555 21.55 5.99 -0.56
CA VAL A 555 22.68 5.44 -1.32
C VAL A 555 23.82 5.19 -0.34
N MET A 556 24.20 3.93 -0.19
CA MET A 556 25.24 3.49 0.73
C MET A 556 26.40 2.91 -0.05
N GLU A 557 27.62 3.33 0.30
CA GLU A 557 28.86 2.74 -0.19
C GLU A 557 29.58 2.02 0.94
N THR A 558 30.04 0.82 0.65
CA THR A 558 30.77 -0.05 1.58
C THR A 558 32.27 0.03 1.38
N GLU A 559 33.03 -0.40 2.39
CA GLU A 559 34.50 -0.51 2.31
C GLU A 559 34.98 -1.48 1.22
N ARG A 560 34.18 -2.48 0.82
CA ARG A 560 34.49 -3.35 -0.34
C ARG A 560 34.10 -2.74 -1.70
N GLY A 561 33.68 -1.48 -1.72
CA GLY A 561 33.28 -0.77 -2.94
C GLY A 561 31.90 -1.16 -3.47
N ARG A 562 31.11 -1.94 -2.71
CA ARG A 562 29.71 -2.19 -3.06
C ARG A 562 28.90 -0.94 -2.82
N VAL A 563 28.08 -0.57 -3.80
CA VAL A 563 27.18 0.60 -3.71
C VAL A 563 25.76 0.14 -3.91
N PHE A 564 24.88 0.55 -3.00
CA PHE A 564 23.48 0.16 -3.01
C PHE A 564 22.61 1.38 -2.86
N ALA A 565 21.50 1.41 -3.59
CA ALA A 565 20.42 2.37 -3.37
C ALA A 565 19.15 1.61 -3.04
N TYR A 566 18.52 1.99 -1.94
CA TYR A 566 17.23 1.45 -1.53
C TYR A 566 16.30 2.59 -1.17
N ARG A 567 15.02 2.39 -1.45
CA ARG A 567 13.99 3.32 -0.99
C ARG A 567 13.93 3.28 0.53
N ILE A 568 13.81 4.45 1.14
CA ILE A 568 13.65 4.60 2.59
C ILE A 568 12.31 5.22 2.91
N VAL A 569 11.83 4.98 4.13
CA VAL A 569 10.73 5.73 4.72
C VAL A 569 11.32 6.68 5.77
N PRO A 570 11.56 7.97 5.44
CA PRO A 570 12.39 8.84 6.28
C PRO A 570 11.97 8.94 7.76
N PRO A 571 10.66 8.99 8.11
CA PRO A 571 10.26 9.09 9.52
C PRO A 571 10.78 7.94 10.41
N VAL A 572 10.81 6.71 9.91
CA VAL A 572 11.17 5.53 10.74
C VAL A 572 12.65 5.48 11.09
N LEU A 573 13.51 6.13 10.29
CA LEU A 573 14.96 6.18 10.53
C LEU A 573 15.33 6.97 11.81
N ALA A 574 14.38 7.69 12.41
CA ALA A 574 14.56 8.30 13.73
C ALA A 574 14.78 7.25 14.84
N SER A 575 14.30 6.02 14.65
CA SER A 575 14.48 4.91 15.60
C SER A 575 15.89 4.30 15.56
N GLY A 576 16.63 4.51 14.47
CA GLY A 576 18.03 4.11 14.32
C GLY A 576 18.20 2.86 13.47
N PHE A 577 18.82 2.99 12.31
CA PHE A 577 19.11 1.87 11.43
C PHE A 577 20.58 1.49 11.50
N LEU A 578 20.85 0.22 11.19
CA LEU A 578 22.18 -0.40 11.25
C LEU A 578 23.06 0.04 10.07
N ALA A 579 23.25 1.36 9.91
CA ALA A 579 23.94 1.94 8.75
C ALA A 579 25.35 1.38 8.59
N GLY A 580 26.15 1.39 9.67
CA GLY A 580 27.55 0.96 9.62
C GLY A 580 27.73 -0.56 9.44
N MET A 581 26.65 -1.34 9.55
CA MET A 581 26.70 -2.80 9.60
C MET A 581 25.57 -3.47 8.79
N SER A 582 25.03 -2.78 7.80
CA SER A 582 23.82 -3.19 7.09
C SER A 582 24.08 -4.47 6.27
N PRO A 583 23.46 -5.62 6.60
CA PRO A 583 23.58 -6.83 5.79
C PRO A 583 22.75 -6.70 4.52
N HIS A 584 23.16 -7.38 3.45
CA HIS A 584 22.54 -7.25 2.13
C HIS A 584 21.77 -8.49 1.65
N GLY A 585 21.73 -9.54 2.48
CA GLY A 585 21.07 -10.80 2.18
C GLY A 585 20.76 -11.59 3.44
N LEU A 586 19.96 -12.64 3.29
CA LEU A 586 19.57 -13.53 4.38
C LEU A 586 20.80 -14.12 5.09
N THR A 587 21.74 -14.64 4.31
CA THR A 587 22.98 -15.26 4.82
C THR A 587 23.90 -14.26 5.53
N GLU A 588 24.05 -13.04 4.99
CA GLU A 588 24.83 -11.99 5.67
C GLU A 588 24.18 -11.57 6.98
N PHE A 589 22.83 -11.52 7.02
CA PHE A 589 22.10 -11.22 8.25
C PHE A 589 22.20 -12.35 9.28
N ALA A 590 22.10 -13.61 8.84
CA ALA A 590 22.33 -14.77 9.70
C ALA A 590 23.76 -14.75 10.29
N ALA A 591 24.77 -14.46 9.47
CA ALA A 591 26.15 -14.32 9.92
C ALA A 591 26.33 -13.17 10.91
N LEU A 592 25.70 -12.01 10.66
CA LEU A 592 25.69 -10.87 11.59
C LEU A 592 25.08 -11.25 12.94
N LEU A 593 23.93 -11.94 12.95
CA LEU A 593 23.33 -12.48 14.17
C LEU A 593 24.25 -13.51 14.85
N GLY A 594 25.04 -14.25 14.09
CA GLY A 594 26.09 -15.15 14.60
C GLY A 594 27.34 -14.44 15.15
N GLY A 595 27.44 -13.11 15.02
CA GLY A 595 28.57 -12.30 15.51
C GLY A 595 29.64 -11.95 14.46
N ALA A 596 29.43 -12.30 13.19
CA ALA A 596 30.36 -11.96 12.11
C ALA A 596 30.38 -10.44 11.83
N ALA A 597 31.53 -9.92 11.42
CA ALA A 597 31.65 -8.53 10.99
C ALA A 597 31.12 -8.35 9.57
N PRO A 598 30.11 -7.48 9.36
CA PRO A 598 29.61 -7.20 8.02
C PRO A 598 30.55 -6.26 7.28
N ASP A 599 30.31 -6.14 5.98
CA ASP A 599 30.96 -5.13 5.17
C ASP A 599 30.48 -3.73 5.58
N ARG A 600 31.41 -2.94 6.11
CA ARG A 600 31.07 -1.66 6.71
C ARG A 600 30.65 -0.65 5.64
N VAL A 601 29.57 0.07 5.90
CA VAL A 601 29.19 1.26 5.12
C VAL A 601 30.05 2.44 5.56
N ILE A 602 30.73 3.05 4.60
CA ILE A 602 31.60 4.22 4.81
C ILE A 602 30.97 5.52 4.35
N SER A 603 29.98 5.45 3.46
CA SER A 603 29.35 6.65 2.92
C SER A 603 27.85 6.45 2.79
N LEU A 604 27.08 7.47 3.18
CA LEU A 604 25.64 7.54 3.03
C LEU A 604 25.26 8.84 2.29
N THR A 605 24.36 8.75 1.32
CA THR A 605 23.78 9.91 0.63
C THR A 605 22.27 9.75 0.55
N ILE A 606 21.50 10.77 0.97
CA ILE A 606 20.05 10.79 0.71
C ILE A 606 19.82 11.38 -0.68
N ALA A 607 19.19 10.59 -1.54
CA ALA A 607 18.88 10.90 -2.92
C ALA A 607 17.40 10.62 -3.24
N GLY A 608 17.07 10.57 -4.53
CA GLY A 608 15.72 10.36 -5.06
C GLY A 608 14.93 11.66 -5.23
N ARG A 609 13.88 11.61 -6.05
CA ARG A 609 12.98 12.75 -6.35
C ARG A 609 12.34 13.35 -5.10
N GLY A 610 12.20 12.55 -4.05
CA GLY A 610 11.66 12.95 -2.77
C GLY A 610 12.59 13.83 -1.93
N ALA A 611 13.92 13.75 -2.13
CA ALA A 611 14.91 14.39 -1.28
C ALA A 611 14.72 15.92 -1.18
N LYS A 612 14.34 16.58 -2.28
CA LYS A 612 14.07 18.03 -2.32
C LYS A 612 12.87 18.48 -1.48
N TYR A 613 12.02 17.56 -1.04
CA TYR A 613 10.86 17.83 -0.18
C TYR A 613 11.20 17.67 1.32
N LEU A 614 12.41 17.22 1.63
CA LEU A 614 12.94 17.18 2.98
C LEU A 614 13.54 18.55 3.36
N ALA A 615 13.66 18.81 4.65
CA ALA A 615 14.49 19.90 5.15
C ALA A 615 15.94 19.69 4.67
N SER A 616 16.62 20.78 4.32
CA SER A 616 17.99 20.73 3.80
C SER A 616 19.00 20.22 4.83
N SER A 617 18.73 20.41 6.12
CA SER A 617 19.57 19.92 7.23
C SER A 617 18.81 18.86 8.04
N VAL A 618 19.51 17.80 8.41
CA VAL A 618 19.01 16.65 9.18
C VAL A 618 19.88 16.50 10.42
N ASP A 619 19.22 16.34 11.57
CA ASP A 619 19.89 15.96 12.81
C ASP A 619 20.18 14.46 12.78
N VAL A 620 21.46 14.12 12.97
CA VAL A 620 21.97 12.75 12.93
C VAL A 620 22.63 12.41 14.26
N GLU A 621 22.22 11.31 14.87
CA GLU A 621 22.86 10.77 16.07
C GLU A 621 23.65 9.50 15.70
N LEU A 622 24.96 9.54 15.91
CA LEU A 622 25.84 8.39 15.83
C LEU A 622 25.79 7.63 17.14
N CYS A 623 25.51 6.34 17.06
CA CYS A 623 25.30 5.52 18.24
C CYS A 623 26.22 4.29 18.24
N GLU A 624 26.79 3.99 19.40
CA GLU A 624 27.42 2.71 19.68
C GLU A 624 26.39 1.70 20.19
N ILE A 625 26.72 0.43 20.06
CA ILE A 625 25.97 -0.69 20.64
C ILE A 625 26.83 -1.27 21.77
N GLU A 626 26.34 -1.17 23.00
CA GLU A 626 27.11 -1.52 24.20
C GLU A 626 27.48 -3.02 24.23
N GLY A 627 28.76 -3.30 24.39
CA GLY A 627 29.28 -4.68 24.44
C GLY A 627 29.37 -5.36 23.08
N TRP A 628 28.96 -4.69 21.99
CA TRP A 628 29.16 -5.21 20.65
C TRP A 628 30.52 -4.79 20.11
N LYS A 629 31.29 -5.78 19.66
CA LYS A 629 32.53 -5.60 18.90
C LYS A 629 32.48 -6.53 17.71
N ALA A 630 32.64 -6.00 16.50
CA ALA A 630 32.73 -6.82 15.30
C ALA A 630 33.99 -7.70 15.37
N ALA A 631 33.92 -8.93 14.87
CA ALA A 631 35.13 -9.71 14.61
C ALA A 631 36.10 -8.94 13.68
N PRO A 632 37.42 -9.16 13.77
CA PRO A 632 38.36 -8.59 12.82
C PRO A 632 37.99 -8.96 11.39
N ARG A 633 38.08 -7.99 10.49
CA ARG A 633 37.73 -8.15 9.08
C ARG A 633 38.77 -9.02 8.37
N GLU A 634 38.33 -9.95 7.54
CA GLU A 634 39.21 -10.59 6.55
C GLU A 634 39.41 -9.64 5.35
N MET A 635 40.67 -9.28 5.07
CA MET A 635 41.03 -8.56 3.84
C MET A 635 40.84 -9.51 2.65
N GLY A 636 40.12 -9.06 1.63
CA GLY A 636 39.97 -9.83 0.39
C GLY A 636 41.32 -9.96 -0.33
N LYS A 637 41.59 -11.14 -0.89
CA LYS A 637 42.74 -11.37 -1.76
C LYS A 637 42.59 -10.59 -3.07
N GLU A 638 43.71 -10.22 -3.67
CA GLU A 638 43.75 -9.66 -5.02
C GLU A 638 43.37 -10.75 -6.04
N LEU A 639 42.48 -10.42 -6.98
CA LEU A 639 41.94 -11.38 -7.93
C LEU A 639 42.87 -11.51 -9.15
N ALA A 640 43.13 -12.74 -9.59
CA ALA A 640 43.94 -13.03 -10.76
C ALA A 640 43.16 -12.86 -12.08
N PRO A 641 43.72 -12.19 -13.10
CA PRO A 641 43.08 -12.08 -14.42
C PRO A 641 43.11 -13.41 -15.18
N ARG A 642 41.98 -13.82 -15.77
CA ARG A 642 41.84 -15.01 -16.64
C ARG A 642 41.81 -14.71 -18.13
N GLY A 643 41.83 -13.43 -18.53
CA GLY A 643 41.74 -12.99 -19.93
C GLY A 643 40.52 -12.11 -20.22
N VAL A 644 40.12 -12.02 -21.50
CA VAL A 644 38.99 -11.19 -21.96
C VAL A 644 37.78 -12.05 -22.29
N GLN A 645 36.58 -11.65 -21.88
CA GLN A 645 35.33 -12.38 -22.13
C GLN A 645 34.14 -11.43 -22.38
N ASP A 646 33.40 -11.63 -23.48
CA ASP A 646 32.17 -10.89 -23.82
C ASP A 646 30.91 -11.65 -23.37
N SER A 647 30.85 -12.04 -22.09
CA SER A 647 29.71 -12.75 -21.47
C SER A 647 28.91 -11.84 -20.54
N MET A 648 28.91 -10.54 -20.81
CA MET A 648 28.08 -9.57 -20.12
C MET A 648 27.58 -8.49 -21.08
N ALA A 649 26.47 -7.84 -20.73
CA ALA A 649 26.01 -6.65 -21.42
C ALA A 649 25.44 -5.62 -20.42
N PRO A 650 25.99 -4.39 -20.38
CA PRO A 650 25.28 -3.26 -19.79
C PRO A 650 24.16 -2.84 -20.75
N GLU A 651 22.95 -2.64 -20.25
CA GLU A 651 21.77 -2.49 -21.11
C GLU A 651 21.05 -1.17 -20.92
N ILE A 652 20.85 -0.71 -19.68
CA ILE A 652 20.08 0.50 -19.39
C ILE A 652 20.83 1.37 -18.37
N LEU A 653 21.13 2.62 -18.75
CA LEU A 653 21.73 3.66 -17.91
C LEU A 653 20.72 4.79 -17.67
N ASN A 654 20.20 4.93 -16.45
CA ASN A 654 19.13 5.91 -16.10
C ASN A 654 17.96 5.94 -17.09
N GLY A 655 17.51 4.76 -17.55
CA GLY A 655 16.41 4.62 -18.52
C GLY A 655 16.81 4.74 -19.99
N ILE A 656 18.08 5.02 -20.29
CA ILE A 656 18.61 5.09 -21.65
C ILE A 656 19.21 3.73 -22.03
N GLY A 657 18.81 3.17 -23.18
CA GLY A 657 19.38 1.91 -23.68
C GLY A 657 20.82 2.08 -24.20
N VAL A 658 21.77 1.31 -23.67
CA VAL A 658 23.23 1.46 -23.90
C VAL A 658 23.94 0.24 -24.49
N ALA A 659 23.24 -0.88 -24.71
CA ALA A 659 23.85 -2.16 -25.10
C ALA A 659 24.74 -2.15 -26.37
N ARG A 660 24.60 -1.15 -27.23
CA ARG A 660 25.37 -1.01 -28.50
C ARG A 660 25.91 0.40 -28.72
N ARG A 661 25.94 1.24 -27.69
CA ARG A 661 26.39 2.64 -27.79
C ARG A 661 27.88 2.75 -27.48
N SER A 662 28.57 3.62 -28.20
CA SER A 662 30.01 3.92 -28.03
C SER A 662 30.29 5.42 -27.88
N GLU A 663 29.28 6.24 -28.14
CA GLU A 663 29.24 7.67 -27.91
C GLU A 663 29.16 8.02 -26.42
N VAL A 664 29.43 9.29 -26.09
CA VAL A 664 29.23 9.83 -24.74
C VAL A 664 27.74 10.03 -24.51
N ILE A 665 27.18 9.31 -23.56
CA ILE A 665 25.74 9.33 -23.27
C ILE A 665 25.42 10.49 -22.31
N PRO A 666 24.55 11.44 -22.67
CA PRO A 666 24.03 12.41 -21.72
C PRO A 666 23.05 11.71 -20.76
N VAL A 667 23.31 11.82 -19.46
CA VAL A 667 22.56 11.13 -18.40
C VAL A 667 21.85 12.17 -17.55
N PRO A 668 20.50 12.24 -17.59
CA PRO A 668 19.75 13.08 -16.68
C PRO A 668 19.79 12.47 -15.29
N VAL A 669 20.27 13.23 -14.30
CA VAL A 669 20.39 12.74 -12.92
C VAL A 669 19.29 13.29 -12.02
N GLY A 670 18.08 13.42 -12.55
CA GLY A 670 16.92 13.98 -11.82
C GLY A 670 16.63 13.33 -10.45
N ASP A 671 17.19 12.14 -10.19
CA ASP A 671 17.02 11.36 -8.98
C ASP A 671 18.28 11.33 -8.09
N GLY A 672 19.37 12.02 -8.45
CA GLY A 672 20.61 12.12 -7.67
C GLY A 672 21.54 10.88 -7.74
N VAL A 673 21.19 9.89 -8.56
CA VAL A 673 21.95 8.65 -8.75
C VAL A 673 22.14 8.31 -10.23
N VAL A 674 23.26 7.65 -10.53
CA VAL A 674 23.51 6.96 -11.80
C VAL A 674 23.27 5.47 -11.57
N ARG A 675 22.38 4.86 -12.36
CA ARG A 675 21.94 3.47 -12.25
C ARG A 675 22.14 2.77 -13.58
N LEU A 676 22.92 1.70 -13.57
CA LEU A 676 23.19 0.85 -14.72
C LEU A 676 22.65 -0.55 -14.45
N THR A 677 21.86 -1.09 -15.35
CA THR A 677 21.39 -2.48 -15.29
C THR A 677 21.83 -3.26 -16.51
N GLY A 678 21.98 -4.57 -16.33
CA GLY A 678 22.42 -5.47 -17.39
C GLY A 678 22.39 -6.93 -16.95
N TRP A 679 23.13 -7.78 -17.64
CA TRP A 679 23.37 -9.17 -17.23
C TRP A 679 24.84 -9.55 -17.39
N ALA A 680 25.28 -10.51 -16.59
CA ALA A 680 26.60 -11.11 -16.68
C ALA A 680 26.54 -12.60 -16.35
N ALA A 681 27.20 -13.40 -17.17
CA ALA A 681 27.32 -14.85 -17.02
C ALA A 681 28.79 -15.25 -16.97
N ASP A 682 29.09 -16.29 -16.22
CA ASP A 682 30.34 -17.01 -16.34
C ASP A 682 30.25 -17.89 -17.59
N GLY A 683 30.90 -17.46 -18.67
CA GLY A 683 30.76 -18.12 -19.96
C GLY A 683 31.42 -19.50 -20.04
N LEU A 684 32.27 -19.89 -19.08
CA LEU A 684 32.84 -21.24 -19.02
C LEU A 684 31.95 -22.20 -18.24
N LEU A 685 31.39 -21.75 -17.12
CA LEU A 685 30.52 -22.58 -16.28
C LEU A 685 29.08 -22.66 -16.80
N GLY A 686 28.69 -21.76 -17.70
CA GLY A 686 27.33 -21.72 -18.24
C GLY A 686 26.31 -21.40 -17.14
N GLU A 687 26.60 -20.37 -16.34
CA GLU A 687 25.75 -19.93 -15.24
C GLU A 687 25.91 -18.42 -14.95
N ALA A 688 25.10 -17.88 -14.04
CA ALA A 688 25.23 -16.49 -13.60
C ALA A 688 26.61 -16.20 -13.00
N ALA A 689 27.21 -15.06 -13.36
CA ALA A 689 28.51 -14.63 -12.83
C ALA A 689 28.49 -14.51 -11.30
N ALA A 690 29.64 -14.68 -10.65
CA ALA A 690 29.75 -14.52 -9.19
C ALA A 690 29.59 -13.06 -8.76
N GLY A 691 29.92 -12.12 -9.65
CA GLY A 691 29.88 -10.68 -9.42
C GLY A 691 30.27 -9.90 -10.66
N VAL A 692 29.99 -8.60 -10.66
CA VAL A 692 30.48 -7.66 -11.68
C VAL A 692 31.14 -6.50 -10.96
N GLU A 693 32.43 -6.30 -11.22
CA GLU A 693 33.11 -5.07 -10.85
C GLU A 693 32.90 -4.02 -11.93
N VAL A 694 32.56 -2.81 -11.49
CA VAL A 694 32.42 -1.64 -12.34
C VAL A 694 33.50 -0.65 -11.91
N TRP A 695 34.39 -0.33 -12.83
CA TRP A 695 35.45 0.64 -12.65
C TRP A 695 35.01 1.96 -13.24
N ILE A 696 34.79 2.96 -12.39
CA ILE A 696 34.44 4.33 -12.79
C ILE A 696 35.66 5.23 -12.60
N ASP A 697 36.20 5.76 -13.69
CA ASP A 697 37.39 6.62 -13.68
C ASP A 697 38.56 6.07 -12.85
N GLY A 698 38.79 4.75 -12.95
CA GLY A 698 39.85 4.06 -12.20
C GLY A 698 39.49 3.68 -10.76
N ARG A 699 38.29 4.04 -10.26
CA ARG A 699 37.79 3.61 -8.95
C ARG A 699 36.98 2.31 -9.09
N ARG A 700 37.39 1.28 -8.35
CA ARG A 700 36.69 0.00 -8.26
C ARG A 700 35.39 0.13 -7.46
N THR A 701 34.30 -0.37 -8.01
CA THR A 701 33.02 -0.57 -7.32
C THR A 701 32.42 -1.93 -7.70
N LEU A 702 31.43 -2.40 -6.95
CA LEU A 702 30.78 -3.69 -7.20
C LEU A 702 29.28 -3.51 -7.48
N ALA A 703 28.79 -4.18 -8.51
CA ALA A 703 27.37 -4.26 -8.82
C ALA A 703 26.65 -5.32 -7.96
N ARG A 704 25.37 -5.10 -7.70
CA ARG A 704 24.47 -6.09 -7.10
C ARG A 704 24.06 -7.11 -8.15
N MET A 705 24.30 -8.38 -7.89
CA MET A 705 23.87 -9.51 -8.74
C MET A 705 22.52 -10.09 -8.27
N GLY A 706 21.95 -10.98 -9.10
CA GLY A 706 20.86 -11.87 -8.70
C GLY A 706 19.49 -11.52 -9.29
N LEU A 707 19.41 -10.48 -10.13
CA LEU A 707 18.15 -10.07 -10.74
C LEU A 707 17.67 -11.14 -11.75
N PRO A 708 16.39 -11.54 -11.73
CA PRO A 708 15.86 -12.57 -12.62
C PRO A 708 15.85 -12.08 -14.09
N ARG A 709 16.35 -12.93 -14.99
CA ARG A 709 16.52 -12.69 -16.43
C ARG A 709 16.07 -13.92 -17.26
N PRO A 710 14.75 -14.19 -17.30
CA PRO A 710 14.21 -15.30 -18.10
C PRO A 710 14.49 -15.15 -19.61
N ASP A 711 14.65 -13.91 -20.08
CA ASP A 711 15.09 -13.56 -21.42
C ASP A 711 16.52 -14.06 -21.70
N VAL A 712 17.45 -13.87 -20.76
CA VAL A 712 18.83 -14.36 -20.88
C VAL A 712 18.87 -15.88 -20.85
N VAL A 713 18.05 -16.53 -20.01
CA VAL A 713 17.89 -17.99 -20.01
C VAL A 713 17.51 -18.50 -21.39
N SER A 714 16.53 -17.86 -22.02
CA SER A 714 16.02 -18.23 -23.35
C SER A 714 17.06 -17.99 -24.45
N ILE A 715 17.71 -16.82 -24.45
CA ILE A 715 18.70 -16.43 -25.47
C ILE A 715 19.99 -17.26 -25.36
N LYS A 716 20.49 -17.47 -24.14
CA LYS A 716 21.74 -18.21 -23.89
C LYS A 716 21.54 -19.72 -23.74
N ARG A 717 20.28 -20.20 -23.72
CA ARG A 717 19.92 -21.60 -23.42
C ARG A 717 20.58 -22.11 -22.13
N CYS A 718 20.54 -21.27 -21.10
CA CYS A 718 21.24 -21.47 -19.84
C CYS A 718 20.27 -21.31 -18.67
N ALA A 719 19.73 -22.42 -18.16
CA ALA A 719 18.78 -22.40 -17.03
C ALA A 719 19.41 -21.77 -15.76
N LYS A 720 20.70 -22.02 -15.53
CA LYS A 720 21.48 -21.47 -14.41
C LYS A 720 21.77 -19.96 -14.54
N CYS A 721 21.42 -19.35 -15.68
CA CYS A 721 21.56 -17.92 -15.90
C CYS A 721 20.31 -17.13 -15.50
N LEU A 722 19.30 -17.77 -14.88
CA LEU A 722 18.09 -17.07 -14.45
C LEU A 722 18.42 -15.87 -13.56
N HIS A 723 19.40 -15.95 -12.68
CA HIS A 723 19.78 -14.86 -11.78
C HIS A 723 21.03 -14.08 -12.24
N SER A 724 21.24 -14.01 -13.56
CA SER A 724 22.40 -13.33 -14.18
C SER A 724 22.30 -11.81 -14.25
N GLY A 725 21.14 -11.23 -13.93
CA GLY A 725 20.96 -9.78 -13.99
C GLY A 725 21.73 -9.05 -12.89
N PHE A 726 22.29 -7.90 -13.24
CA PHE A 726 22.99 -7.02 -12.30
C PHE A 726 22.42 -5.60 -12.31
N GLU A 727 22.60 -4.92 -11.19
CA GLU A 727 22.36 -3.49 -11.01
C GLU A 727 23.57 -2.84 -10.35
N TRP A 728 24.07 -1.78 -10.95
CA TRP A 728 25.11 -0.92 -10.41
C TRP A 728 24.52 0.47 -10.16
N VAL A 729 24.83 1.06 -9.01
CA VAL A 729 24.38 2.40 -8.64
C VAL A 729 25.59 3.22 -8.19
N TYR A 730 25.61 4.52 -8.50
CA TYR A 730 26.64 5.43 -8.02
C TYR A 730 26.04 6.80 -7.68
N PRO A 731 26.45 7.44 -6.55
CA PRO A 731 25.94 8.76 -6.19
C PRO A 731 26.43 9.81 -7.20
N ALA A 732 25.51 10.54 -7.80
CA ALA A 732 25.86 11.58 -8.78
C ALA A 732 26.56 12.78 -8.14
N ALA A 733 26.34 13.01 -6.84
CA ALA A 733 27.06 14.04 -6.08
C ALA A 733 28.58 13.80 -6.01
N LYS A 734 29.05 12.57 -6.27
CA LYS A 734 30.48 12.23 -6.36
C LYS A 734 31.03 12.40 -7.78
N LEU A 735 30.19 12.77 -8.74
CA LEU A 735 30.52 12.89 -10.15
C LEU A 735 30.42 14.37 -10.57
N GLY A 736 31.34 14.78 -11.44
CA GLY A 736 31.32 16.11 -12.03
C GLY A 736 30.42 16.16 -13.26
N ARG A 737 30.44 17.31 -13.95
CA ARG A 737 29.86 17.44 -15.30
C ARG A 737 30.83 17.00 -16.41
N SER A 738 31.96 16.41 -16.04
CA SER A 738 32.95 15.87 -16.97
C SER A 738 32.45 14.59 -17.64
N GLU A 739 33.19 14.13 -18.65
CA GLU A 739 33.03 12.77 -19.17
C GLU A 739 33.55 11.76 -18.15
N HIS A 740 32.80 10.68 -17.96
CA HIS A 740 33.11 9.57 -17.06
C HIS A 740 33.15 8.27 -17.85
N ALA A 741 34.12 7.40 -17.55
CA ALA A 741 34.30 6.12 -18.23
C ALA A 741 34.01 4.94 -17.29
N LEU A 742 33.24 3.96 -17.79
CA LEU A 742 32.95 2.70 -17.11
C LEU A 742 33.66 1.55 -17.82
N GLU A 743 34.39 0.76 -17.04
CA GLU A 743 34.97 -0.52 -17.45
C GLU A 743 34.46 -1.63 -16.55
N PHE A 744 34.41 -2.87 -17.07
CA PHE A 744 33.76 -3.97 -16.37
C PHE A 744 34.66 -5.21 -16.24
N ARG A 745 34.60 -5.86 -15.08
CA ARG A 745 35.20 -7.18 -14.85
C ARG A 745 34.14 -8.17 -14.36
N ILE A 746 34.15 -9.37 -14.92
CA ILE A 746 33.24 -10.46 -14.59
C ILE A 746 33.93 -11.35 -13.57
N LEU A 747 33.40 -11.46 -12.36
CA LEU A 747 33.99 -12.27 -11.30
C LEU A 747 33.64 -13.75 -11.50
N HIS A 748 34.67 -14.60 -11.44
CA HIS A 748 34.54 -16.04 -11.53
C HIS A 748 34.12 -16.65 -10.17
N LYS A 749 33.56 -17.85 -10.19
CA LYS A 749 32.98 -18.53 -9.00
C LYS A 749 34.00 -19.00 -7.96
N ASP A 750 35.27 -19.14 -8.34
CA ASP A 750 36.35 -19.49 -7.40
C ASP A 750 36.62 -18.38 -6.37
N GLY A 751 36.12 -17.16 -6.60
CA GLY A 751 36.36 -16.01 -5.73
C GLY A 751 37.81 -15.52 -5.73
N GLU A 752 38.65 -16.04 -6.63
CA GLU A 752 40.08 -15.73 -6.72
C GLU A 752 40.46 -15.15 -8.08
N SER A 753 39.52 -15.06 -9.03
CA SER A 753 39.83 -14.63 -10.39
C SER A 753 38.71 -13.88 -11.12
N TYR A 754 39.05 -13.21 -12.22
CA TYR A 754 38.10 -12.43 -13.04
C TYR A 754 38.41 -12.46 -14.54
N TYR A 755 37.40 -12.20 -15.36
CA TYR A 755 37.53 -11.89 -16.80
C TYR A 755 37.35 -10.40 -17.05
N GLN A 756 38.19 -9.83 -17.92
CA GLN A 756 38.04 -8.46 -18.39
C GLN A 756 36.94 -8.42 -19.46
N SER A 757 35.95 -7.54 -19.31
CA SER A 757 34.97 -7.31 -20.36
C SER A 757 35.57 -6.38 -21.43
N PRO A 758 35.34 -6.64 -22.73
CA PRO A 758 35.69 -5.69 -23.79
C PRO A 758 34.74 -4.49 -23.83
N ARG A 759 33.61 -4.55 -23.12
CA ARG A 759 32.62 -3.47 -23.08
C ARG A 759 33.14 -2.29 -22.27
N LYS A 760 32.98 -1.08 -22.82
CA LYS A 760 33.22 0.20 -22.16
C LYS A 760 32.03 1.11 -22.39
N LEU A 761 31.69 1.94 -21.41
CA LEU A 761 30.66 2.97 -21.56
C LEU A 761 31.23 4.33 -21.18
N ARG A 762 30.76 5.39 -21.84
CA ARG A 762 31.15 6.77 -21.53
C ARG A 762 29.88 7.59 -21.37
N PHE A 763 29.84 8.43 -20.34
CA PHE A 763 28.66 9.24 -20.07
C PHE A 763 29.02 10.60 -19.46
N ARG A 764 28.07 11.52 -19.49
CA ARG A 764 28.15 12.84 -18.86
C ARG A 764 26.84 13.12 -18.11
N ILE A 765 26.95 13.74 -16.94
CA ILE A 765 25.79 14.14 -16.13
C ILE A 765 25.23 15.47 -16.64
N GLU A 766 23.90 15.52 -16.80
CA GLU A 766 23.12 16.74 -17.10
C GLU A 766 22.41 17.31 -15.86
#